data_AF-A0A3M6VME3-F1
#
_entry.id   AF-A0A3M6VME3-F1
#
_cell.length_a   1.000
_cell.length_b   1.000
_cell.length_c   1.000
_cell.angle_alpha   90.00
_cell.angle_beta   90.00
_cell.angle_gamma   90.00
#
_symmetry.space_group_name_H-M   'P 1'
#
loop_
_entity.id
_entity.type
_entity.pdbx_description
1 polymer ?
#
loop_
_entity_poly.entity_id
_entity_poly.type
_entity_poly.pdbx_seq_one_letter_code
_entity_poly.pdbx_strand_id
1 'polypeptide(L)'
;MLIKSMEIPLAKMLFVIMLVVYSTMEMATADLPPEDALYTSQASDTLRVDRTPHASRRYLRSTTDVTTTSTDEVRRLVLDISGLKELGSSLGKQTVAFPARLRQSVSTIYSKIMTRLRAQWWLWATKQRDFEEVFKSLQLDKPTKNPFVDPNFPVWKYIVEKTTPKKDVPEVMLNTMVKVLGDVGNLDKFLAQAKSSVKFGDKVDSLYNYQIEKWAQNGDTPEDVFNHLKLDEEKNLKELPSLPEFSMWAAFNTQKKSTNKAFELLKGLHGDRIIDLDLMRALAEIGQADANFEFAQDLLLSQLQYLKKNPIYWESSFKLFKLQGKKTSKPTDLTMDPLGRLWVDFVYMIARGKDGLTNFGVVYDKLFKKVGNVAAVAGMEKVHKDGFFLKSLKENHMKKQEDVAEEMYKPMLNALKGEGNLAKFLAQAKSSPKFGYIVEGVYNYQIEKWVELGDTPEKVFRLLGLNTFEKLEELPSLPEFSMWAAFNTQKKSTNKAFELLKGLHGDRIIDLDLMRALAEIGQADANFKFAQDLLLSQLQYLKKNPIYWESSFKLFKLQGKKTSKPTDLTMDPLGRLWVDFVYMRTKDFDDVYNELFAEVGRVAALKVMKKVHKDGYLLNSLDETKPMKGNKKFGMFIKNPEKYVAKRSKYTSG
;
A
#
# COMPACT_ATOMS: atom_id res chain seq x y z
N MET A 1 -19.59 61.07 -6.17
CA MET A 1 -19.73 60.73 -4.73
C MET A 1 -18.47 59.97 -4.34
N LEU A 2 -17.46 60.71 -3.88
CA LEU A 2 -16.09 60.24 -3.68
C LEU A 2 -15.96 59.50 -2.35
N ILE A 3 -15.37 58.31 -2.43
CA ILE A 3 -15.03 57.41 -1.33
C ILE A 3 -14.02 58.10 -0.42
N LYS A 4 -14.37 58.24 0.86
CA LYS A 4 -13.52 58.78 1.91
C LYS A 4 -12.46 57.73 2.27
N SER A 5 -11.19 57.98 1.92
CA SER A 5 -10.08 57.13 2.35
C SER A 5 -9.86 57.27 3.86
N MET A 6 -9.85 56.14 4.57
CA MET A 6 -9.34 56.06 5.94
C MET A 6 -7.90 55.56 5.86
N GLU A 7 -6.95 56.50 5.81
CA GLU A 7 -5.55 56.20 6.07
C GLU A 7 -5.35 56.05 7.58
N ILE A 8 -5.03 54.83 8.04
CA ILE A 8 -4.32 54.66 9.30
C ILE A 8 -2.86 55.03 9.00
N PRO A 9 -2.24 56.00 9.70
CA PRO A 9 -0.96 56.54 9.28
C PRO A 9 0.15 55.51 9.43
N LEU A 10 0.94 55.37 8.37
CA LEU A 10 2.15 54.56 8.20
C LEU A 10 3.06 54.54 9.45
N ALA A 11 3.05 55.61 10.25
CA ALA A 11 3.72 55.76 11.54
C ALA A 11 3.34 54.68 12.57
N LYS A 12 2.07 54.25 12.65
CA LYS A 12 1.65 53.17 13.57
C LYS A 12 2.15 51.79 13.12
N MET A 13 2.30 51.59 11.80
CA MET A 13 2.86 50.36 11.24
C MET A 13 4.39 50.28 11.44
N LEU A 14 5.08 51.40 11.24
CA LEU A 14 6.50 51.55 11.56
C LEU A 14 6.78 51.40 13.06
N PHE A 15 5.86 51.84 13.93
CA PHE A 15 5.98 51.64 15.38
C PHE A 15 5.86 50.17 15.78
N VAL A 16 5.02 49.38 15.10
CA VAL A 16 4.93 47.92 15.29
C VAL A 16 6.17 47.21 14.77
N ILE A 17 6.71 47.62 13.61
CA ILE A 17 8.00 47.10 13.11
C ILE A 17 9.13 47.47 14.08
N MET A 18 9.15 48.69 14.59
CA MET A 18 10.09 49.14 15.64
C MET A 18 9.93 48.32 16.92
N LEU A 19 8.73 48.06 17.41
CA LEU A 19 8.50 47.23 18.61
C LEU A 19 8.89 45.77 18.39
N VAL A 20 8.64 45.22 17.20
CA VAL A 20 9.11 43.88 16.81
C VAL A 20 10.64 43.85 16.76
N VAL A 21 11.28 44.83 16.13
CA VAL A 21 12.75 44.95 16.02
C VAL A 21 13.41 45.20 17.38
N TYR A 22 12.83 46.05 18.23
CA TYR A 22 13.31 46.35 19.58
C TYR A 22 13.18 45.12 20.49
N SER A 23 12.07 44.38 20.38
CA SER A 23 11.88 43.11 21.11
C SER A 23 12.83 42.01 20.64
N THR A 24 13.23 41.98 19.36
CA THR A 24 14.25 41.04 18.87
C THR A 24 15.67 41.42 19.28
N MET A 25 15.96 42.71 19.50
CA MET A 25 17.25 43.17 20.01
C MET A 25 17.39 42.95 21.52
N GLU A 26 16.35 43.15 22.33
CA GLU A 26 16.37 42.77 23.76
C GLU A 26 16.44 41.24 23.97
N MET A 27 15.92 40.44 23.02
CA MET A 27 16.08 38.97 23.05
C MET A 27 17.51 38.50 22.75
N ALA A 28 18.36 39.33 22.13
CA ALA A 28 19.73 38.96 21.79
C ALA A 28 20.75 39.32 22.89
N THR A 29 20.43 40.28 23.78
CA THR A 29 21.32 40.75 24.84
C THR A 29 21.03 40.15 26.22
N ALA A 30 19.83 39.61 26.44
CA ALA A 30 19.40 39.04 27.72
C ALA A 30 19.84 37.58 27.98
N ASP A 31 20.42 36.90 26.98
CA ASP A 31 20.85 35.50 27.05
C ASP A 31 22.39 35.34 27.15
N LEU A 32 23.16 36.42 27.34
CA LEU A 32 24.62 36.37 27.46
C LEU A 32 25.10 36.51 28.92
N PRO A 33 26.15 35.77 29.34
CA PRO A 33 26.80 35.96 30.63
C PRO A 33 27.35 37.40 30.79
N PRO A 34 27.55 37.88 32.04
CA PRO A 34 27.94 39.28 32.31
C PRO A 34 29.24 39.75 31.64
N GLU A 35 30.09 38.82 31.21
CA GLU A 35 31.41 39.10 30.65
C GLU A 35 31.36 39.47 29.15
N ASP A 36 30.32 39.06 28.41
CA ASP A 36 30.21 39.29 26.95
C ASP A 36 29.38 40.54 26.58
N ALA A 37 28.66 41.14 27.54
CA ALA A 37 27.86 42.36 27.31
C ALA A 37 28.72 43.61 27.00
N LEU A 38 30.00 43.60 27.38
CA LEU A 38 30.92 44.72 27.21
C LEU A 38 31.45 44.87 25.77
N TYR A 39 31.48 43.80 24.98
CA TYR A 39 31.98 43.85 23.59
C TYR A 39 30.92 44.35 22.59
N THR A 40 29.63 44.13 22.85
CA THR A 40 28.56 44.59 21.96
C THR A 40 28.32 46.10 22.00
N SER A 41 28.70 46.78 23.09
CA SER A 41 28.61 48.24 23.21
C SER A 41 29.56 48.99 22.26
N GLN A 42 30.65 48.36 21.79
CA GLN A 42 31.58 49.00 20.86
C GLN A 42 31.11 48.94 19.41
N ALA A 43 30.22 48.00 19.04
CA ALA A 43 29.68 47.90 17.69
C ALA A 43 28.54 48.90 17.40
N SER A 44 27.92 49.48 18.43
CA SER A 44 26.89 50.52 18.27
C SER A 44 27.47 51.92 18.02
N ASP A 45 28.73 52.16 18.41
CA ASP A 45 29.38 53.47 18.23
C ASP A 45 29.90 53.70 16.81
N THR A 46 30.05 52.66 15.97
CA THR A 46 30.52 52.77 14.59
C THR A 46 29.43 53.08 13.56
N LEU A 47 28.15 53.09 13.94
CA LEU A 47 27.04 53.48 13.06
C LEU A 47 26.53 54.91 13.29
N ARG A 48 27.27 55.71 14.07
CA ARG A 48 26.84 57.06 14.45
C ARG A 48 27.90 58.14 14.24
N VAL A 49 28.32 58.31 13.00
CA VAL A 49 28.90 59.55 12.44
C VAL A 49 28.44 59.56 10.97
N ASP A 50 27.60 60.48 10.46
CA ASP A 50 27.77 61.92 10.51
C ASP A 50 26.45 62.68 10.21
N ARG A 51 26.45 63.96 10.60
CA ARG A 51 25.38 64.99 10.61
C ARG A 51 24.64 65.15 11.93
N THR A 52 25.34 65.70 12.90
CA THR A 52 24.76 66.61 13.92
C THR A 52 25.12 68.06 13.58
N PRO A 53 24.41 69.08 14.08
CA PRO A 53 24.64 69.59 15.45
C PRO A 53 23.32 69.93 16.18
N HIS A 54 23.17 70.06 17.50
CA HIS A 54 23.92 69.80 18.73
C HIS A 54 22.88 70.00 19.88
N ALA A 55 23.28 69.64 21.12
CA ALA A 55 22.64 69.92 22.42
C ALA A 55 21.55 68.90 22.86
N SER A 56 21.62 68.18 23.98
CA SER A 56 22.53 68.22 25.14
C SER A 56 22.51 66.86 25.85
N ARG A 57 23.68 66.23 26.01
CA ARG A 57 23.91 65.15 26.98
C ARG A 57 24.08 65.77 28.38
N ARG A 58 23.21 65.44 29.33
CA ARG A 58 23.53 65.55 30.77
C ARG A 58 23.69 64.15 31.34
N TYR A 59 24.92 63.88 31.76
CA TYR A 59 25.39 62.70 32.47
C TYR A 59 24.58 62.45 33.75
N LEU A 60 24.15 61.21 33.98
CA LEU A 60 23.72 60.74 35.30
C LEU A 60 24.97 60.32 36.10
N ARG A 61 25.21 61.02 37.20
CA ARG A 61 26.10 60.63 38.30
C ARG A 61 25.32 59.81 39.33
N SER A 62 26.05 58.84 39.91
CA SER A 62 25.95 58.22 41.24
C SER A 62 24.61 57.70 41.77
N THR A 63 24.58 56.38 41.98
CA THR A 63 24.13 55.65 43.18
C THR A 63 23.42 56.47 44.27
N THR A 64 22.11 56.70 44.10
CA THR A 64 21.09 56.74 45.15
C THR A 64 19.72 56.86 44.44
N ASP A 65 18.71 56.15 44.93
CA ASP A 65 17.33 56.03 44.42
C ASP A 65 17.08 55.05 43.26
N VAL A 66 17.08 53.76 43.59
CA VAL A 66 16.54 52.67 42.72
C VAL A 66 15.02 52.53 42.87
N THR A 67 14.38 53.25 43.79
CA THR A 67 12.94 53.12 44.09
C THR A 67 12.02 53.98 43.23
N THR A 68 12.50 55.06 42.62
CA THR A 68 11.66 55.97 41.81
C THR A 68 11.61 55.58 40.33
N THR A 69 12.71 55.07 39.76
CA THR A 69 12.85 54.69 38.35
C THR A 69 11.93 53.54 37.93
N SER A 70 11.68 52.57 38.82
CA SER A 70 10.80 51.44 38.50
C SER A 70 9.33 51.87 38.33
N THR A 71 8.89 52.91 39.04
CA THR A 71 7.52 53.42 38.94
C THR A 71 7.23 54.09 37.61
N ASP A 72 8.18 54.84 37.05
CA ASP A 72 8.03 55.53 35.78
C ASP A 72 8.22 54.61 34.57
N GLU A 73 9.12 53.63 34.66
CA GLU A 73 9.24 52.56 33.66
C GLU A 73 7.97 51.70 33.61
N VAL A 74 7.41 51.33 34.78
CA VAL A 74 6.13 50.61 34.85
C VAL A 74 4.99 51.47 34.31
N ARG A 75 4.94 52.78 34.59
CA ARG A 75 3.92 53.69 34.00
C ARG A 75 4.03 53.81 32.48
N ARG A 76 5.25 53.90 31.93
CA ARG A 76 5.48 53.87 30.48
C ARG A 76 5.02 52.56 29.86
N LEU A 77 5.40 51.43 30.45
CA LEU A 77 4.96 50.10 30.00
C LEU A 77 3.43 49.96 30.04
N VAL A 78 2.76 50.48 31.07
CA VAL A 78 1.29 50.48 31.19
C VAL A 78 0.60 51.32 30.11
N LEU A 79 1.18 52.45 29.70
CA LEU A 79 0.68 53.27 28.60
C LEU A 79 0.82 52.56 27.24
N ASP A 80 1.96 51.92 26.99
CA ASP A 80 2.19 51.14 25.76
C ASP A 80 1.32 49.87 25.68
N ILE A 81 1.02 49.22 26.81
CA ILE A 81 0.06 48.10 26.89
C ILE A 81 -1.34 48.54 26.45
N SER A 82 -1.78 49.72 26.86
CA SER A 82 -3.12 50.22 26.53
C SER A 82 -3.26 50.44 25.02
N GLY A 83 -2.22 51.01 24.40
CA GLY A 83 -2.12 51.14 22.95
C GLY A 83 -2.12 49.79 22.23
N LEU A 84 -1.37 48.80 22.71
CA LEU A 84 -1.35 47.44 22.12
C LEU A 84 -2.67 46.67 22.29
N LYS A 85 -3.34 46.84 23.45
CA LYS A 85 -4.65 46.23 23.72
C LYS A 85 -5.72 46.82 22.80
N GLU A 86 -5.74 48.13 22.65
CA GLU A 86 -6.67 48.84 21.78
C GLU A 86 -6.42 48.49 20.31
N LEU A 87 -5.16 48.32 19.90
CA LEU A 87 -4.78 47.80 18.58
C LEU A 87 -5.25 46.37 18.35
N GLY A 88 -5.03 45.45 19.29
CA GLY A 88 -5.52 44.08 19.20
C GLY A 88 -7.05 44.02 19.12
N SER A 89 -7.73 44.88 19.89
CA SER A 89 -9.19 45.02 19.89
C SER A 89 -9.74 45.63 18.59
N SER A 90 -9.02 46.59 18.01
CA SER A 90 -9.36 47.26 16.75
C SER A 90 -9.15 46.31 15.55
N LEU A 91 -8.05 45.56 15.54
CA LEU A 91 -7.74 44.54 14.52
C LEU A 91 -8.70 43.35 14.55
N GLY A 92 -9.32 43.05 15.71
CA GLY A 92 -10.39 42.06 15.81
C GLY A 92 -11.73 42.51 15.22
N LYS A 93 -11.97 43.82 15.12
CA LYS A 93 -13.24 44.41 14.63
C LYS A 93 -13.25 44.70 13.13
N GLN A 94 -12.08 44.83 12.49
CA GLN A 94 -11.99 44.99 11.02
C GLN A 94 -11.85 43.63 10.31
N THR A 95 -12.93 43.18 9.68
CA THR A 95 -13.00 41.88 9.00
C THR A 95 -12.43 41.89 7.56
N VAL A 96 -12.17 43.06 6.97
CA VAL A 96 -12.03 43.16 5.49
C VAL A 96 -10.60 43.43 4.98
N ALA A 97 -9.59 43.75 5.79
CA ALA A 97 -8.27 44.16 5.24
C ALA A 97 -7.00 43.59 5.91
N PHE A 98 -7.07 42.75 6.95
CA PHE A 98 -5.86 42.26 7.63
C PHE A 98 -5.66 40.73 7.51
N PRO A 99 -4.48 40.25 7.05
CA PRO A 99 -4.17 38.82 7.01
C PRO A 99 -4.27 38.17 8.39
N ALA A 100 -4.91 37.00 8.47
CA ALA A 100 -5.12 36.28 9.74
C ALA A 100 -3.79 36.02 10.49
N ARG A 101 -2.71 35.73 9.77
CA ARG A 101 -1.37 35.50 10.33
C ARG A 101 -0.84 36.70 11.12
N LEU A 102 -0.98 37.92 10.61
CA LEU A 102 -0.52 39.14 11.29
C LEU A 102 -1.33 39.44 12.56
N ARG A 103 -2.65 39.24 12.52
CA ARG A 103 -3.52 39.36 13.70
C ARG A 103 -3.10 38.38 14.80
N GLN A 104 -2.78 37.14 14.43
CA GLN A 104 -2.33 36.11 15.35
C GLN A 104 -0.95 36.45 15.95
N SER A 105 -0.01 36.96 15.16
CA SER A 105 1.31 37.41 15.65
C SER A 105 1.20 38.56 16.64
N VAL A 106 0.41 39.61 16.33
CA VAL A 106 0.22 40.77 17.23
C VAL A 106 -0.44 40.35 18.55
N SER A 107 -1.48 39.51 18.48
CA SER A 107 -2.12 38.96 19.68
C SER A 107 -1.15 38.13 20.53
N THR A 108 -0.27 37.36 19.88
CA THR A 108 0.75 36.55 20.57
C THR A 108 1.76 37.43 21.28
N ILE A 109 2.29 38.46 20.60
CA ILE A 109 3.24 39.43 21.17
C ILE A 109 2.61 40.16 22.35
N TYR A 110 1.39 40.69 22.19
CA TYR A 110 0.65 41.34 23.27
C TYR A 110 0.49 40.43 24.49
N SER A 111 0.10 39.18 24.28
CA SER A 111 -0.09 38.22 25.37
C SER A 111 1.22 37.92 26.12
N LYS A 112 2.36 37.81 25.41
CA LYS A 112 3.69 37.60 26.01
C LYS A 112 4.10 38.81 26.84
N ILE A 113 3.96 40.02 26.31
CA ILE A 113 4.26 41.27 27.01
C ILE A 113 3.41 41.39 28.27
N MET A 114 2.10 41.16 28.16
CA MET A 114 1.18 41.25 29.30
C MET A 114 1.50 40.22 30.38
N THR A 115 1.92 39.01 30.00
CA THR A 115 2.36 37.96 30.94
C THR A 115 3.59 38.40 31.72
N ARG A 116 4.62 38.92 31.02
CA ARG A 116 5.86 39.42 31.65
C ARG A 116 5.57 40.56 32.63
N LEU A 117 4.72 41.51 32.23
CA LEU A 117 4.41 42.69 33.05
C LEU A 117 3.62 42.32 34.30
N ARG A 118 2.64 41.41 34.20
CA ARG A 118 1.94 40.88 35.37
C ARG A 118 2.89 40.18 36.34
N ALA A 119 3.81 39.37 35.82
CA ALA A 119 4.79 38.66 36.64
C ALA A 119 5.77 39.60 37.34
N GLN A 120 6.31 40.59 36.61
CA GLN A 120 7.23 41.59 37.16
C GLN A 120 6.56 42.47 38.20
N TRP A 121 5.34 42.94 37.95
CA TRP A 121 4.57 43.72 38.92
C TRP A 121 4.32 42.92 40.20
N TRP A 122 3.99 41.64 40.08
CA TRP A 122 3.80 40.76 41.24
C TRP A 122 5.10 40.62 42.05
N LEU A 123 6.22 40.26 41.40
CA LEU A 123 7.53 40.12 42.05
C LEU A 123 7.96 41.40 42.79
N TRP A 124 7.64 42.57 42.23
CA TRP A 124 7.90 43.87 42.85
C TRP A 124 6.97 44.16 44.03
N ALA A 125 5.67 43.87 43.90
CA ALA A 125 4.66 44.21 44.88
C ALA A 125 4.72 43.35 46.15
N THR A 126 5.04 42.06 46.03
CA THR A 126 4.96 41.11 47.16
C THR A 126 6.29 40.90 47.87
N LYS A 127 7.44 41.17 47.22
CA LYS A 127 8.80 40.89 47.73
C LYS A 127 9.01 39.43 48.20
N GLN A 128 8.06 38.54 47.94
CA GLN A 128 8.07 37.13 48.34
C GLN A 128 8.45 36.25 47.14
N ARG A 129 9.21 35.18 47.40
CA ARG A 129 9.60 34.18 46.39
C ARG A 129 8.91 32.84 46.59
N ASP A 130 7.88 32.79 47.42
CA ASP A 130 7.15 31.55 47.69
C ASP A 130 6.23 31.21 46.50
N PHE A 131 6.59 30.18 45.74
CA PHE A 131 5.82 29.73 44.59
C PHE A 131 4.42 29.23 44.95
N GLU A 132 4.21 28.76 46.17
CA GLU A 132 2.91 28.31 46.66
C GLU A 132 1.95 29.49 46.87
N GLU A 133 2.44 30.57 47.49
CA GLU A 133 1.68 31.82 47.67
C GLU A 133 1.36 32.48 46.32
N VAL A 134 2.33 32.50 45.38
CA VAL A 134 2.09 33.02 44.02
C VAL A 134 0.96 32.23 43.35
N PHE A 135 1.02 30.90 43.41
CA PHE A 135 0.04 30.02 42.77
C PHE A 135 -1.38 30.26 43.31
N LYS A 136 -1.52 30.35 44.64
CA LYS A 136 -2.78 30.68 45.32
C LYS A 136 -3.28 32.09 45.00
N SER A 137 -2.39 33.09 44.97
CA SER A 137 -2.77 34.48 44.64
C SER A 137 -3.31 34.64 43.21
N LEU A 138 -2.84 33.80 42.28
CA LEU A 138 -3.34 33.71 40.91
C LEU A 138 -4.61 32.86 40.78
N GLN A 139 -5.12 32.33 41.90
CA GLN A 139 -6.30 31.49 42.02
C GLN A 139 -6.22 30.19 41.23
N LEU A 140 -5.01 29.63 41.12
CA LEU A 140 -4.73 28.37 40.42
C LEU A 140 -4.94 27.14 41.30
N ASP A 141 -5.18 27.33 42.60
CA ASP A 141 -5.35 26.30 43.64
C ASP A 141 -6.78 25.73 43.74
N LYS A 142 -7.64 26.01 42.76
CA LYS A 142 -9.03 25.57 42.77
C LYS A 142 -9.12 24.05 42.51
N PRO A 143 -9.65 23.24 43.45
CA PRO A 143 -9.50 21.78 43.42
C PRO A 143 -10.18 21.07 42.24
N THR A 144 -11.21 21.67 41.65
CA THR A 144 -11.98 21.10 40.53
C THR A 144 -11.65 21.73 39.17
N LYS A 145 -10.69 22.68 39.13
CA LYS A 145 -10.30 23.35 37.88
C LYS A 145 -8.90 22.92 37.49
N ASN A 146 -8.74 22.56 36.22
CA ASN A 146 -7.43 22.27 35.66
C ASN A 146 -6.60 23.59 35.63
N PRO A 147 -5.54 23.71 36.45
CA PRO A 147 -4.76 24.95 36.55
C PRO A 147 -3.98 25.24 35.27
N PHE A 148 -3.60 24.21 34.51
CA PHE A 148 -2.78 24.36 33.32
C PHE A 148 -3.53 25.02 32.15
N VAL A 149 -4.86 24.94 32.14
CA VAL A 149 -5.72 25.62 31.16
C VAL A 149 -6.25 26.96 31.68
N ASP A 150 -5.76 27.43 32.82
CA ASP A 150 -6.08 28.76 33.33
C ASP A 150 -5.24 29.84 32.62
N PRO A 151 -5.85 30.96 32.17
CA PRO A 151 -5.12 32.09 31.57
C PRO A 151 -4.02 32.71 32.45
N ASN A 152 -4.04 32.49 33.77
CA ASN A 152 -3.03 32.99 34.71
C ASN A 152 -1.84 32.03 34.89
N PHE A 153 -1.97 30.75 34.49
CA PHE A 153 -0.87 29.79 34.56
C PHE A 153 0.42 30.25 33.85
N PRO A 154 0.37 30.88 32.65
CA PRO A 154 1.57 31.43 32.01
C PRO A 154 2.31 32.46 32.86
N VAL A 155 1.59 33.22 33.70
CA VAL A 155 2.20 34.24 34.59
C VAL A 155 2.99 33.52 35.68
N TRP A 156 2.38 32.52 36.31
CA TRP A 156 3.06 31.71 37.33
C TRP A 156 4.28 30.96 36.75
N LYS A 157 4.10 30.28 35.61
CA LYS A 157 5.19 29.59 34.90
C LYS A 157 6.37 30.53 34.64
N TYR A 158 6.10 31.74 34.13
CA TYR A 158 7.13 32.73 33.86
C TYR A 158 7.89 33.16 35.12
N ILE A 159 7.20 33.30 36.25
CA ILE A 159 7.84 33.63 37.54
C ILE A 159 8.83 32.52 37.90
N VAL A 160 8.39 31.26 37.91
CA VAL A 160 9.25 30.11 38.26
C VAL A 160 10.44 30.00 37.30
N GLU A 161 10.22 30.12 35.99
CA GLU A 161 11.27 30.09 34.96
C GLU A 161 12.37 31.14 35.13
N LYS A 162 12.05 32.30 35.73
CA LYS A 162 13.00 33.40 35.94
C LYS A 162 13.74 33.33 37.26
N THR A 163 13.23 32.54 38.20
CA THR A 163 13.78 32.45 39.56
C THR A 163 14.45 31.10 39.84
N THR A 164 14.31 30.13 38.94
CA THR A 164 14.79 28.75 39.10
C THR A 164 15.70 28.36 37.92
N PRO A 165 16.80 27.63 38.14
CA PRO A 165 17.61 27.11 37.06
C PRO A 165 16.77 26.29 36.09
N LYS A 166 16.95 26.49 34.78
CA LYS A 166 16.08 25.94 33.73
C LYS A 166 15.84 24.42 33.83
N LYS A 167 16.86 23.66 34.26
CA LYS A 167 16.78 22.21 34.43
C LYS A 167 15.86 21.76 35.58
N ASP A 168 15.71 22.60 36.61
CA ASP A 168 14.97 22.27 37.83
C ASP A 168 13.53 22.83 37.78
N VAL A 169 13.21 23.66 36.77
CA VAL A 169 11.89 24.30 36.62
C VAL A 169 10.74 23.27 36.62
N PRO A 170 10.76 22.19 35.83
CA PRO A 170 9.64 21.25 35.82
C PRO A 170 9.39 20.59 37.18
N GLU A 171 10.47 20.19 37.85
CA GLU A 171 10.42 19.58 39.17
C GLU A 171 9.84 20.54 40.22
N VAL A 172 10.37 21.76 40.27
CA VAL A 172 9.91 22.79 41.22
C VAL A 172 8.43 23.10 40.99
N MET A 173 8.00 23.23 39.73
CA MET A 173 6.60 23.48 39.41
C MET A 173 5.70 22.33 39.89
N LEU A 174 6.01 21.09 39.52
CA LEU A 174 5.17 19.94 39.90
C LEU A 174 5.14 19.73 41.41
N ASN A 175 6.28 19.82 42.10
CA ASN A 175 6.34 19.69 43.56
C ASN A 175 5.52 20.80 44.26
N THR A 176 5.59 22.03 43.76
CA THR A 176 4.76 23.14 44.28
C THR A 176 3.28 22.85 44.08
N MET A 177 2.88 22.39 42.89
CA MET A 177 1.48 22.08 42.58
C MET A 177 0.94 20.93 43.42
N VAL A 178 1.73 19.86 43.64
CA VAL A 178 1.36 18.75 44.53
C VAL A 178 1.14 19.24 45.96
N LYS A 179 2.01 20.11 46.49
CA LYS A 179 1.83 20.65 47.85
C LYS A 179 0.58 21.52 48.00
N VAL A 180 0.27 22.33 46.98
CA VAL A 180 -0.86 23.27 47.03
C VAL A 180 -2.19 22.59 46.75
N LEU A 181 -2.23 21.70 45.76
CA LEU A 181 -3.45 21.00 45.33
C LEU A 181 -3.72 19.72 46.12
N GLY A 182 -2.71 19.20 46.83
CA GLY A 182 -2.75 17.94 47.59
C GLY A 182 -2.44 16.71 46.75
N ASP A 183 -2.48 15.53 47.41
CA ASP A 183 -2.30 14.19 46.82
C ASP A 183 -3.52 13.72 46.01
N VAL A 184 -4.12 14.66 45.28
CA VAL A 184 -5.29 14.37 44.47
C VAL A 184 -4.75 13.96 43.12
N GLY A 185 -4.91 12.68 42.75
CA GLY A 185 -4.57 12.08 41.45
C GLY A 185 -5.29 12.70 40.24
N ASN A 186 -5.47 14.01 40.25
CA ASN A 186 -5.97 14.86 39.19
C ASN A 186 -4.85 15.65 38.53
N LEU A 187 -3.68 15.84 39.15
CA LEU A 187 -2.63 16.69 38.56
C LEU A 187 -2.12 16.11 37.23
N ASP A 188 -1.83 14.82 37.21
CA ASP A 188 -1.36 14.12 36.00
C ASP A 188 -2.45 14.05 34.93
N LYS A 189 -3.68 13.77 35.34
CA LYS A 189 -4.88 13.87 34.50
C LYS A 189 -5.02 15.26 33.86
N PHE A 190 -4.94 16.31 34.67
CA PHE A 190 -5.01 17.70 34.21
C PHE A 190 -3.86 18.07 33.28
N LEU A 191 -2.67 17.54 33.54
CA LEU A 191 -1.49 17.72 32.69
C LEU A 191 -1.72 17.08 31.31
N ALA A 192 -2.25 15.85 31.27
CA ALA A 192 -2.61 15.17 30.02
C ALA A 192 -3.67 15.94 29.21
N GLN A 193 -4.74 16.40 29.87
CA GLN A 193 -5.78 17.22 29.24
C GLN A 193 -5.24 18.54 28.69
N ALA A 194 -4.36 19.20 29.44
CA ALA A 194 -3.76 20.45 29.02
C ALA A 194 -2.80 20.26 27.84
N LYS A 195 -2.06 19.15 27.79
CA LYS A 195 -1.20 18.79 26.67
C LYS A 195 -1.98 18.66 25.36
N SER A 196 -3.20 18.13 25.43
CA SER A 196 -4.10 17.97 24.28
C SER A 196 -4.84 19.27 23.88
N SER A 197 -4.69 20.34 24.66
CA SER A 197 -5.31 21.63 24.36
C SER A 197 -4.54 22.40 23.30
N VAL A 198 -5.21 22.82 22.22
CA VAL A 198 -4.63 23.70 21.18
C VAL A 198 -4.05 25.01 21.74
N LYS A 199 -4.59 25.52 22.85
CA LYS A 199 -4.18 26.82 23.43
C LYS A 199 -3.12 26.69 24.53
N PHE A 200 -3.02 25.51 25.15
CA PHE A 200 -2.21 25.32 26.35
C PHE A 200 -1.16 24.21 26.24
N GLY A 201 -1.18 23.37 25.21
CA GLY A 201 -0.25 22.25 25.02
C GLY A 201 1.21 22.68 25.12
N ASP A 202 1.64 23.62 24.29
CA ASP A 202 3.02 24.15 24.28
C ASP A 202 3.49 24.71 25.63
N LYS A 203 2.54 25.12 26.49
CA LYS A 203 2.86 25.68 27.81
C LYS A 203 3.17 24.60 28.83
N VAL A 204 2.69 23.38 28.62
CA VAL A 204 2.90 22.26 29.53
C VAL A 204 3.83 21.18 28.99
N ASP A 205 4.30 21.28 27.74
CA ASP A 205 5.20 20.30 27.11
C ASP A 205 6.39 19.89 27.98
N SER A 206 7.06 20.84 28.62
CA SER A 206 8.20 20.56 29.52
C SER A 206 7.79 19.79 30.77
N LEU A 207 6.61 20.08 31.33
CA LEU A 207 6.08 19.38 32.51
C LEU A 207 5.60 17.98 32.13
N TYR A 208 4.92 17.85 31.00
CA TYR A 208 4.42 16.60 30.46
C TYR A 208 5.57 15.61 30.22
N ASN A 209 6.62 16.03 29.51
CA ASN A 209 7.77 15.18 29.23
C ASN A 209 8.55 14.83 30.50
N TYR A 210 8.74 15.81 31.40
CA TYR A 210 9.41 15.57 32.68
C TYR A 210 8.64 14.57 33.54
N GLN A 211 7.31 14.65 33.61
CA GLN A 211 6.50 13.73 34.40
C GLN A 211 6.63 12.29 33.87
N ILE A 212 6.58 12.09 32.55
CA ILE A 212 6.77 10.77 31.94
C ILE A 212 8.18 10.23 32.23
N GLU A 213 9.21 11.06 32.09
CA GLU A 213 10.58 10.67 32.38
C GLU A 213 10.76 10.31 33.86
N LYS A 214 10.17 11.10 34.77
CA LYS A 214 10.19 10.84 36.21
C LYS A 214 9.54 9.51 36.55
N TRP A 215 8.37 9.20 35.99
CA TRP A 215 7.75 7.88 36.19
C TRP A 215 8.62 6.73 35.66
N ALA A 216 9.26 6.94 34.50
CA ALA A 216 10.13 5.93 33.91
C ALA A 216 11.34 5.66 34.81
N GLN A 217 11.96 6.71 35.37
CA GLN A 217 13.12 6.64 36.27
C GLN A 217 12.77 6.08 37.65
N ASN A 218 11.63 6.45 38.21
CA ASN A 218 11.17 6.00 39.54
C ASN A 218 10.73 4.53 39.56
N GLY A 219 10.55 3.92 38.39
CA GLY A 219 10.18 2.52 38.29
C GLY A 219 8.67 2.26 38.24
N ASP A 220 7.82 3.30 38.23
CA ASP A 220 6.35 3.21 38.20
C ASP A 220 5.83 2.21 37.18
N THR A 221 4.90 1.34 37.55
CA THR A 221 4.37 0.33 36.63
C THR A 221 3.32 0.92 35.70
N PRO A 222 2.94 0.23 34.60
CA PRO A 222 1.82 0.66 33.79
C PRO A 222 0.52 0.79 34.60
N GLU A 223 0.33 -0.03 35.64
CA GLU A 223 -0.83 0.06 36.54
C GLU A 223 -0.77 1.32 37.40
N ASP A 224 0.39 1.63 37.99
CA ASP A 224 0.57 2.85 38.80
C ASP A 224 0.21 4.09 37.96
N VAL A 225 0.78 4.21 36.76
CA VAL A 225 0.52 5.37 35.88
C VAL A 225 -0.93 5.38 35.36
N PHE A 226 -1.54 4.21 35.13
CA PHE A 226 -2.96 4.12 34.75
C PHE A 226 -3.87 4.69 35.84
N ASN A 227 -3.57 4.38 37.11
CA ASN A 227 -4.28 4.89 38.28
C ASN A 227 -3.99 6.37 38.55
N HIS A 228 -2.74 6.84 38.37
CA HIS A 228 -2.40 8.26 38.46
C HIS A 228 -3.19 9.12 37.46
N LEU A 229 -3.49 8.55 36.29
CA LEU A 229 -4.26 9.20 35.22
C LEU A 229 -5.77 8.98 35.33
N LYS A 230 -6.25 8.27 36.37
CA LYS A 230 -7.67 7.95 36.60
C LYS A 230 -8.33 7.21 35.45
N LEU A 231 -7.57 6.39 34.74
CA LEU A 231 -8.09 5.58 33.63
C LEU A 231 -8.85 4.35 34.15
N ASP A 232 -8.62 3.94 35.40
CA ASP A 232 -9.34 2.88 36.12
C ASP A 232 -10.78 3.26 36.46
N GLU A 233 -11.07 4.56 36.53
CA GLU A 233 -12.41 5.10 36.77
C GLU A 233 -13.27 5.16 35.48
N GLU A 234 -12.67 4.99 34.29
CA GLU A 234 -13.36 5.03 33.00
C GLU A 234 -14.14 3.74 32.73
N LYS A 235 -15.45 3.86 32.56
CA LYS A 235 -16.35 2.71 32.32
C LYS A 235 -16.55 2.44 30.84
N ASN A 236 -16.35 3.44 29.98
CA ASN A 236 -16.54 3.34 28.54
C ASN A 236 -15.21 3.10 27.82
N LEU A 237 -14.83 1.83 27.74
CA LEU A 237 -13.54 1.42 27.16
C LEU A 237 -13.41 1.72 25.67
N LYS A 238 -14.54 1.91 24.97
CA LYS A 238 -14.54 2.34 23.57
C LYS A 238 -13.96 3.74 23.41
N GLU A 239 -14.19 4.62 24.37
CA GLU A 239 -13.73 6.01 24.36
C GLU A 239 -12.32 6.17 24.95
N LEU A 240 -11.85 5.16 25.69
CA LEU A 240 -10.56 5.16 26.37
C LEU A 240 -9.40 5.61 25.45
N PRO A 241 -9.22 5.11 24.20
CA PRO A 241 -8.09 5.52 23.36
C PRO A 241 -8.15 6.98 22.88
N SER A 242 -9.30 7.63 22.99
CA SER A 242 -9.49 9.05 22.63
C SER A 242 -9.22 10.01 23.79
N LEU A 243 -9.06 9.49 25.02
CA LEU A 243 -8.78 10.30 26.18
C LEU A 243 -7.33 10.84 26.14
N PRO A 244 -7.12 12.15 26.40
CA PRO A 244 -5.79 12.72 26.60
C PRO A 244 -4.92 11.94 27.60
N GLU A 245 -5.56 11.45 28.66
CA GLU A 245 -4.97 10.63 29.71
C GLU A 245 -4.42 9.31 29.15
N PHE A 246 -5.17 8.63 28.26
CA PHE A 246 -4.69 7.42 27.61
C PHE A 246 -3.48 7.70 26.72
N SER A 247 -3.46 8.83 26.01
CA SER A 247 -2.30 9.23 25.19
C SER A 247 -1.05 9.44 26.05
N MET A 248 -1.19 10.01 27.25
CA MET A 248 -0.07 10.15 28.20
C MET A 248 0.41 8.80 28.72
N TRP A 249 -0.53 7.91 29.04
CA TRP A 249 -0.22 6.53 29.43
C TRP A 249 0.47 5.74 28.31
N ALA A 250 0.03 5.90 27.07
CA ALA A 250 0.63 5.30 25.89
C ALA A 250 2.07 5.80 25.65
N ALA A 251 2.28 7.12 25.75
CA ALA A 251 3.60 7.73 25.64
C ALA A 251 4.57 7.21 26.71
N PHE A 252 4.11 7.11 27.96
CA PHE A 252 4.87 6.52 29.05
C PHE A 252 5.26 5.07 28.77
N ASN A 253 4.31 4.22 28.39
CA ASN A 253 4.59 2.82 28.13
C ASN A 253 5.52 2.60 26.93
N THR A 254 5.40 3.45 25.92
CA THR A 254 6.29 3.45 24.74
C THR A 254 7.71 3.82 25.16
N GLN A 255 7.88 4.92 25.91
CA GLN A 255 9.19 5.35 26.42
C GLN A 255 9.83 4.30 27.34
N LYS A 256 9.05 3.70 28.23
CA LYS A 256 9.51 2.66 29.16
C LYS A 256 9.68 1.28 28.49
N LYS A 257 9.20 1.11 27.26
CA LYS A 257 9.13 -0.18 26.56
C LYS A 257 8.36 -1.25 27.36
N SER A 258 7.26 -0.84 27.98
CA SER A 258 6.44 -1.66 28.88
C SER A 258 5.10 -2.13 28.28
N THR A 259 4.96 -2.12 26.95
CA THR A 259 3.71 -2.49 26.25
C THR A 259 3.16 -3.86 26.64
N ASN A 260 4.01 -4.87 26.87
CA ASN A 260 3.53 -6.17 27.34
C ASN A 260 2.92 -6.13 28.75
N LYS A 261 3.46 -5.30 29.66
CA LYS A 261 2.89 -5.12 30.99
C LYS A 261 1.57 -4.34 30.92
N ALA A 262 1.49 -3.34 30.05
CA ALA A 262 0.24 -2.63 29.75
C ALA A 262 -0.83 -3.56 29.16
N PHE A 263 -0.44 -4.48 28.26
CA PHE A 263 -1.31 -5.52 27.74
C PHE A 263 -1.84 -6.45 28.84
N GLU A 264 -0.99 -6.93 29.74
CA GLU A 264 -1.42 -7.81 30.84
C GLU A 264 -2.42 -7.12 31.77
N LEU A 265 -2.22 -5.82 32.07
CA LEU A 265 -3.17 -5.01 32.83
C LEU A 265 -4.54 -4.95 32.12
N LEU A 266 -4.58 -4.49 30.86
CA LEU A 266 -5.83 -4.32 30.12
C LEU A 266 -6.59 -5.65 29.90
N LYS A 267 -5.85 -6.75 29.72
CA LYS A 267 -6.42 -8.10 29.63
C LYS A 267 -7.00 -8.55 31.00
N GLY A 268 -6.31 -8.25 32.10
CA GLY A 268 -6.72 -8.61 33.45
C GLY A 268 -8.03 -7.94 33.88
N LEU A 269 -8.26 -6.69 33.46
CA LEU A 269 -9.50 -5.95 33.73
C LEU A 269 -10.76 -6.66 33.17
N HIS A 270 -10.62 -7.55 32.17
CA HIS A 270 -11.74 -8.16 31.44
C HIS A 270 -11.70 -9.69 31.39
N GLY A 271 -11.28 -10.33 32.50
CA GLY A 271 -11.43 -11.77 32.68
C GLY A 271 -10.36 -12.61 31.96
N ASP A 272 -9.16 -12.04 31.83
CA ASP A 272 -7.88 -12.69 31.53
C ASP A 272 -7.72 -13.42 30.19
N ARG A 273 -8.71 -13.33 29.31
CA ARG A 273 -8.71 -14.05 28.03
C ARG A 273 -8.23 -13.19 26.87
N ILE A 274 -8.80 -12.00 26.75
CA ILE A 274 -8.49 -11.01 25.73
C ILE A 274 -8.70 -9.61 26.33
N ILE A 275 -8.12 -8.58 25.72
CA ILE A 275 -8.54 -7.19 25.93
C ILE A 275 -10.03 -7.09 25.59
N ASP A 276 -10.75 -6.18 26.27
CA ASP A 276 -12.14 -5.88 25.93
C ASP A 276 -12.33 -5.61 24.42
N LEU A 277 -13.44 -6.10 23.86
CA LEU A 277 -13.67 -6.08 22.42
C LEU A 277 -13.94 -4.68 21.87
N ASP A 278 -14.58 -3.82 22.65
CA ASP A 278 -14.83 -2.44 22.24
C ASP A 278 -13.54 -1.63 22.26
N LEU A 279 -12.67 -1.89 23.26
CA LEU A 279 -11.31 -1.33 23.29
C LEU A 279 -10.45 -1.83 22.12
N MET A 280 -10.42 -3.15 21.86
CA MET A 280 -9.68 -3.69 20.71
C MET A 280 -10.14 -3.07 19.39
N ARG A 281 -11.44 -2.86 19.21
CA ARG A 281 -12.00 -2.21 18.02
C ARG A 281 -11.53 -0.76 17.91
N ALA A 282 -11.63 0.00 18.99
CA ALA A 282 -11.18 1.39 19.04
C ALA A 282 -9.67 1.49 18.74
N LEU A 283 -8.83 0.62 19.31
CA LEU A 283 -7.39 0.56 19.03
C LEU A 283 -7.10 0.24 17.57
N ALA A 284 -7.86 -0.67 16.95
CA ALA A 284 -7.67 -1.07 15.56
C ALA A 284 -8.11 0.01 14.54
N GLU A 285 -8.92 0.96 14.98
CA GLU A 285 -9.40 2.09 14.16
C GLU A 285 -8.46 3.31 14.24
N ILE A 286 -7.47 3.31 15.14
CA ILE A 286 -6.46 4.37 15.22
C ILE A 286 -5.66 4.43 13.92
N GLY A 287 -5.68 5.59 13.26
CA GLY A 287 -4.99 5.82 12.00
C GLY A 287 -3.50 6.06 12.17
N GLN A 288 -2.70 5.83 11.12
CA GLN A 288 -1.24 5.99 11.13
C GLN A 288 -0.73 7.39 11.52
N ALA A 289 -1.55 8.43 11.30
CA ALA A 289 -1.18 9.80 11.65
C ALA A 289 -1.41 10.14 13.13
N ASP A 290 -2.09 9.25 13.88
CA ASP A 290 -2.36 9.44 15.29
C ASP A 290 -1.12 9.09 16.13
N ALA A 291 -0.85 9.89 17.18
CA ALA A 291 0.29 9.68 18.07
C ALA A 291 0.23 8.34 18.82
N ASN A 292 -0.97 7.79 19.01
CA ASN A 292 -1.18 6.52 19.70
C ASN A 292 -1.05 5.30 18.76
N PHE A 293 -0.80 5.50 17.47
CA PHE A 293 -0.82 4.42 16.47
C PHE A 293 0.17 3.29 16.81
N GLU A 294 1.45 3.60 17.04
CA GLU A 294 2.47 2.58 17.31
C GLU A 294 2.12 1.77 18.56
N PHE A 295 1.75 2.44 19.65
CA PHE A 295 1.37 1.80 20.90
C PHE A 295 0.13 0.90 20.74
N ALA A 296 -0.88 1.35 20.00
CA ALA A 296 -2.09 0.58 19.71
C ALA A 296 -1.77 -0.68 18.87
N GLN A 297 -0.92 -0.54 17.86
CA GLN A 297 -0.45 -1.68 17.05
C GLN A 297 0.31 -2.70 17.89
N ASP A 298 1.13 -2.26 18.84
CA ASP A 298 1.87 -3.13 19.72
C ASP A 298 0.97 -3.84 20.76
N LEU A 299 -0.02 -3.15 21.32
CA LEU A 299 -1.02 -3.77 22.20
C LEU A 299 -1.80 -4.88 21.49
N LEU A 300 -2.28 -4.60 20.28
CA LEU A 300 -2.99 -5.58 19.45
C LEU A 300 -2.06 -6.73 19.03
N LEU A 301 -0.78 -6.46 18.78
CA LEU A 301 0.21 -7.51 18.51
C LEU A 301 0.41 -8.41 19.74
N SER A 302 0.57 -7.83 20.94
CA SER A 302 0.66 -8.59 22.19
C SER A 302 -0.58 -9.47 22.41
N GLN A 303 -1.77 -8.96 22.09
CA GLN A 303 -3.01 -9.75 22.09
C GLN A 303 -2.93 -10.96 21.15
N LEU A 304 -2.50 -10.77 19.90
CA LEU A 304 -2.37 -11.88 18.97
C LEU A 304 -1.30 -12.88 19.45
N GLN A 305 -0.14 -12.39 19.90
CA GLN A 305 0.93 -13.23 20.43
C GLN A 305 0.50 -14.06 21.64
N TYR A 306 -0.31 -13.49 22.54
CA TYR A 306 -0.91 -14.22 23.65
C TYR A 306 -1.79 -15.38 23.16
N LEU A 307 -2.66 -15.14 22.18
CA LEU A 307 -3.49 -16.20 21.59
C LEU A 307 -2.64 -17.27 20.89
N LYS A 308 -1.56 -16.88 20.22
CA LYS A 308 -0.64 -17.81 19.55
C LYS A 308 0.06 -18.73 20.55
N LYS A 309 0.51 -18.19 21.69
CA LYS A 309 1.15 -18.94 22.79
C LYS A 309 0.20 -19.91 23.50
N ASN A 310 -1.11 -19.74 23.33
CA ASN A 310 -2.14 -20.53 24.00
C ASN A 310 -3.03 -21.26 22.96
N PRO A 311 -2.60 -22.43 22.44
CA PRO A 311 -3.29 -23.18 21.38
C PRO A 311 -4.77 -23.48 21.62
N ILE A 312 -5.19 -23.55 22.90
CA ILE A 312 -6.59 -23.71 23.29
C ILE A 312 -7.50 -22.63 22.65
N TYR A 313 -6.96 -21.44 22.38
CA TYR A 313 -7.72 -20.36 21.77
C TYR A 313 -7.74 -20.36 20.25
N TRP A 314 -6.97 -21.20 19.56
CA TRP A 314 -6.87 -21.13 18.10
C TRP A 314 -8.22 -21.35 17.42
N GLU A 315 -8.95 -22.37 17.85
CA GLU A 315 -10.27 -22.70 17.30
C GLU A 315 -11.40 -21.82 17.85
N SER A 316 -11.27 -21.37 19.11
CA SER A 316 -12.28 -20.51 19.76
C SER A 316 -12.10 -19.02 19.47
N SER A 317 -10.95 -18.59 18.93
CA SER A 317 -10.59 -17.18 18.66
C SER A 317 -11.68 -16.44 17.86
N PHE A 318 -12.25 -17.09 16.85
CA PHE A 318 -13.33 -16.52 16.04
C PHE A 318 -14.57 -16.16 16.89
N LYS A 319 -14.89 -17.02 17.86
CA LYS A 319 -15.99 -16.79 18.82
C LYS A 319 -15.59 -15.79 19.90
N LEU A 320 -14.34 -15.82 20.38
CA LEU A 320 -13.80 -14.85 21.33
C LEU A 320 -13.91 -13.42 20.79
N PHE A 321 -13.64 -13.23 19.50
CA PHE A 321 -13.73 -11.93 18.82
C PHE A 321 -15.18 -11.55 18.46
N LYS A 322 -16.17 -12.39 18.82
CA LYS A 322 -17.60 -12.23 18.49
C LYS A 322 -17.88 -12.00 16.99
N LEU A 323 -17.13 -12.67 16.10
CA LEU A 323 -17.27 -12.53 14.64
C LEU A 323 -18.43 -13.35 14.03
N GLN A 324 -19.16 -14.11 14.86
CA GLN A 324 -20.37 -14.80 14.44
C GLN A 324 -21.49 -13.78 14.23
N GLY A 325 -21.92 -13.60 12.97
CA GLY A 325 -23.00 -12.69 12.63
C GLY A 325 -24.28 -12.99 13.42
N LYS A 326 -24.97 -11.94 13.89
CA LYS A 326 -26.35 -12.01 14.36
C LYS A 326 -27.25 -12.53 13.22
N LYS A 327 -27.34 -13.85 12.98
CA LYS A 327 -28.27 -14.48 12.01
C LYS A 327 -28.58 -13.61 10.76
N THR A 328 -27.56 -13.02 10.13
CA THR A 328 -27.74 -12.33 8.86
C THR A 328 -27.43 -13.32 7.77
N SER A 329 -28.29 -13.44 6.78
CA SER A 329 -28.20 -14.35 5.63
C SER A 329 -27.00 -14.09 4.69
N LYS A 330 -26.02 -13.28 5.10
CA LYS A 330 -24.81 -12.92 4.35
C LYS A 330 -23.57 -13.21 5.21
N PRO A 331 -22.49 -13.78 4.63
CA PRO A 331 -21.22 -13.97 5.33
C PRO A 331 -20.71 -12.64 5.91
N THR A 332 -20.18 -12.66 7.15
CA THR A 332 -19.49 -11.50 7.73
C THR A 332 -18.31 -11.13 6.82
N ASP A 333 -18.31 -9.92 6.26
CA ASP A 333 -17.16 -9.41 5.55
C ASP A 333 -16.06 -9.04 6.55
N LEU A 334 -15.13 -9.98 6.76
CA LEU A 334 -13.99 -9.81 7.66
C LEU A 334 -13.13 -8.60 7.29
N THR A 335 -13.16 -8.15 6.03
CA THR A 335 -12.34 -7.04 5.56
C THR A 335 -12.91 -5.67 5.92
N MET A 336 -14.15 -5.61 6.40
CA MET A 336 -14.83 -4.38 6.82
C MET A 336 -14.91 -4.23 8.34
N ASP A 337 -14.81 -5.33 9.08
CA ASP A 337 -14.79 -5.32 10.54
C ASP A 337 -13.35 -5.23 11.08
N PRO A 338 -12.99 -4.24 11.93
CA PRO A 338 -11.66 -4.14 12.52
C PRO A 338 -11.21 -5.42 13.26
N LEU A 339 -12.12 -6.07 13.99
CA LEU A 339 -11.82 -7.33 14.66
C LEU A 339 -11.73 -8.50 13.66
N GLY A 340 -12.49 -8.44 12.56
CA GLY A 340 -12.39 -9.40 11.46
C GLY A 340 -11.01 -9.36 10.81
N ARG A 341 -10.49 -8.17 10.54
CA ARG A 341 -9.14 -7.92 10.02
C ARG A 341 -8.06 -8.48 10.95
N LEU A 342 -8.15 -8.17 12.25
CA LEU A 342 -7.23 -8.71 13.26
C LEU A 342 -7.28 -10.24 13.35
N TRP A 343 -8.46 -10.82 13.19
CA TRP A 343 -8.59 -12.27 13.18
C TRP A 343 -7.99 -12.91 11.94
N VAL A 344 -8.09 -12.27 10.76
CA VAL A 344 -7.38 -12.72 9.56
C VAL A 344 -5.86 -12.70 9.81
N ASP A 345 -5.32 -11.62 10.35
CA ASP A 345 -3.90 -11.52 10.70
C ASP A 345 -3.47 -12.61 11.70
N PHE A 346 -4.33 -12.91 12.69
CA PHE A 346 -4.11 -14.01 13.63
C PHE A 346 -4.03 -15.36 12.92
N VAL A 347 -4.93 -15.64 11.97
CA VAL A 347 -4.92 -16.88 11.17
C VAL A 347 -3.63 -17.02 10.37
N TYR A 348 -3.16 -15.94 9.74
CA TYR A 348 -1.86 -15.92 9.06
C TYR A 348 -0.72 -16.18 10.05
N MET A 349 -0.75 -15.55 11.22
CA MET A 349 0.29 -15.66 12.22
C MET A 349 0.41 -17.07 12.83
N ILE A 350 -0.70 -17.82 12.97
CA ILE A 350 -0.67 -19.23 13.42
C ILE A 350 -0.39 -20.22 12.28
N ALA A 351 -0.68 -19.85 11.03
CA ALA A 351 -0.29 -20.62 9.86
C ALA A 351 1.20 -20.47 9.51
N ARG A 352 1.92 -19.59 10.22
CA ARG A 352 3.35 -19.35 10.03
C ARG A 352 4.19 -20.43 10.70
N GLY A 353 4.97 -21.16 9.90
CA GLY A 353 5.91 -22.19 10.32
C GLY A 353 7.10 -21.65 11.10
N LYS A 354 7.93 -22.57 11.63
CA LYS A 354 9.16 -22.22 12.38
C LYS A 354 10.21 -21.52 11.51
N ASP A 355 10.15 -21.74 10.20
CA ASP A 355 10.93 -21.08 9.15
C ASP A 355 10.46 -19.65 8.84
N GLY A 356 9.38 -19.19 9.47
CA GLY A 356 8.81 -17.86 9.24
C GLY A 356 7.93 -17.76 8.00
N LEU A 357 7.67 -18.87 7.29
CA LEU A 357 6.83 -18.92 6.09
C LEU A 357 5.37 -19.20 6.45
N THR A 358 4.44 -18.64 5.68
CA THR A 358 3.00 -18.80 5.95
C THR A 358 2.41 -19.89 5.07
N ASN A 359 1.82 -20.93 5.68
CA ASN A 359 1.12 -21.97 4.94
C ASN A 359 -0.27 -21.47 4.49
N PHE A 360 -0.40 -21.07 3.23
CA PHE A 360 -1.64 -20.51 2.70
C PHE A 360 -2.81 -21.50 2.66
N GLY A 361 -2.52 -22.80 2.56
CA GLY A 361 -3.55 -23.85 2.64
C GLY A 361 -4.22 -23.90 4.01
N VAL A 362 -3.44 -23.77 5.08
CA VAL A 362 -3.94 -23.68 6.46
C VAL A 362 -4.74 -22.39 6.68
N VAL A 363 -4.26 -21.27 6.12
CA VAL A 363 -5.00 -20.00 6.15
C VAL A 363 -6.37 -20.17 5.49
N TYR A 364 -6.40 -20.64 4.23
CA TYR A 364 -7.64 -20.82 3.48
C TYR A 364 -8.60 -21.78 4.21
N ASP A 365 -8.13 -22.96 4.64
CA ASP A 365 -8.96 -23.94 5.34
C ASP A 365 -9.61 -23.35 6.61
N LYS A 366 -8.84 -22.62 7.42
CA LYS A 366 -9.35 -21.98 8.64
C LYS A 366 -10.36 -20.88 8.36
N LEU A 367 -10.09 -20.01 7.37
CA LEU A 367 -11.03 -18.96 6.96
C LEU A 367 -12.31 -19.58 6.37
N PHE A 368 -12.16 -20.50 5.40
CA PHE A 368 -13.25 -21.18 4.72
C PHE A 368 -14.22 -21.87 5.70
N LYS A 369 -13.68 -22.59 6.69
CA LYS A 369 -14.49 -23.26 7.72
C LYS A 369 -15.33 -22.31 8.57
N LYS A 370 -14.94 -21.04 8.71
CA LYS A 370 -15.67 -20.05 9.54
C LYS A 370 -16.57 -19.13 8.73
N VAL A 371 -16.13 -18.69 7.56
CA VAL A 371 -16.81 -17.64 6.78
C VAL A 371 -17.19 -18.03 5.35
N GLY A 372 -16.87 -19.26 4.92
CA GLY A 372 -17.11 -19.74 3.57
C GLY A 372 -16.13 -19.17 2.53
N ASN A 373 -16.22 -19.65 1.30
CA ASN A 373 -15.24 -19.40 0.24
C ASN A 373 -15.06 -17.91 -0.08
N VAL A 374 -16.15 -17.20 -0.36
CA VAL A 374 -16.11 -15.80 -0.83
C VAL A 374 -15.39 -14.88 0.17
N ALA A 375 -15.75 -14.96 1.45
CA ALA A 375 -15.15 -14.11 2.48
C ALA A 375 -13.71 -14.55 2.83
N ALA A 376 -13.40 -15.84 2.74
CA ALA A 376 -12.04 -16.36 2.94
C ALA A 376 -11.08 -15.81 1.87
N VAL A 377 -11.48 -15.88 0.60
CA VAL A 377 -10.68 -15.36 -0.52
C VAL A 377 -10.51 -13.84 -0.40
N ALA A 378 -11.57 -13.09 -0.11
CA ALA A 378 -11.49 -11.64 0.05
C ALA A 378 -10.54 -11.22 1.19
N GLY A 379 -10.54 -11.95 2.31
CA GLY A 379 -9.61 -11.71 3.41
C GLY A 379 -8.15 -11.94 3.01
N MET A 380 -7.87 -13.04 2.31
CA MET A 380 -6.52 -13.37 1.85
C MET A 380 -6.01 -12.40 0.78
N GLU A 381 -6.87 -12.01 -0.16
CA GLU A 381 -6.56 -11.04 -1.22
C GLU A 381 -6.12 -9.70 -0.61
N LYS A 382 -6.85 -9.23 0.40
CA LYS A 382 -6.55 -7.94 1.03
C LYS A 382 -5.23 -7.92 1.78
N VAL A 383 -4.91 -9.00 2.52
CA VAL A 383 -3.60 -9.14 3.17
C VAL A 383 -2.46 -9.19 2.15
N HIS A 384 -2.67 -9.85 1.01
CA HIS A 384 -1.64 -9.93 -0.02
C HIS A 384 -1.42 -8.60 -0.74
N LYS A 385 -2.49 -7.83 -0.97
CA LYS A 385 -2.43 -6.55 -1.68
C LYS A 385 -1.93 -5.41 -0.79
N ASP A 386 -2.47 -5.31 0.42
CA ASP A 386 -2.31 -4.15 1.31
C ASP A 386 -1.31 -4.43 2.45
N GLY A 387 -0.75 -5.65 2.50
CA GLY A 387 -0.01 -6.19 3.64
C GLY A 387 -0.91 -6.58 4.80
N PHE A 388 -0.32 -7.00 5.92
CA PHE A 388 -1.08 -7.24 7.16
C PHE A 388 -1.88 -5.99 7.58
N PHE A 389 -3.06 -6.22 8.16
CA PHE A 389 -3.88 -5.12 8.68
C PHE A 389 -3.19 -4.48 9.90
N LEU A 390 -2.57 -5.31 10.73
CA LEU A 390 -1.69 -4.94 11.82
C LEU A 390 -0.27 -4.71 11.27
N LYS A 391 0.12 -3.45 11.10
CA LYS A 391 1.41 -3.05 10.51
C LYS A 391 2.63 -3.46 11.32
N SER A 392 2.47 -3.74 12.62
CA SER A 392 3.54 -4.29 13.45
C SER A 392 3.87 -5.76 13.11
N LEU A 393 2.99 -6.49 12.41
CA LEU A 393 3.33 -7.78 11.80
C LEU A 393 4.22 -7.53 10.56
N LYS A 394 5.54 -7.60 10.75
CA LYS A 394 6.50 -7.49 9.64
C LYS A 394 6.24 -8.57 8.57
N GLU A 395 6.25 -8.13 7.32
CA GLU A 395 6.35 -9.02 6.17
C GLU A 395 7.76 -9.62 6.13
N ASN A 396 7.86 -10.95 6.24
CA ASN A 396 9.04 -11.62 5.73
C ASN A 396 8.79 -11.87 4.25
N HIS A 397 9.73 -11.44 3.40
CA HIS A 397 9.62 -11.56 1.94
C HIS A 397 9.10 -12.95 1.55
N MET A 398 7.99 -12.93 0.83
CA MET A 398 7.32 -14.10 0.28
C MET A 398 8.32 -14.92 -0.55
N LYS A 399 8.30 -16.24 -0.35
CA LYS A 399 9.03 -17.19 -1.21
C LYS A 399 8.58 -17.07 -2.67
N LYS A 400 9.42 -17.52 -3.59
CA LYS A 400 9.20 -17.44 -5.04
C LYS A 400 7.86 -18.07 -5.43
N GLN A 401 7.29 -17.58 -6.52
CA GLN A 401 5.98 -17.96 -7.08
C GLN A 401 5.76 -19.49 -7.20
N GLU A 402 6.83 -20.26 -7.42
CA GLU A 402 6.87 -21.73 -7.46
C GLU A 402 6.48 -22.40 -6.12
N ASP A 403 6.96 -21.87 -4.98
CA ASP A 403 6.70 -22.46 -3.66
C ASP A 403 5.23 -22.28 -3.21
N VAL A 404 4.59 -21.19 -3.65
CA VAL A 404 3.20 -20.85 -3.32
C VAL A 404 2.22 -21.76 -4.08
N ALA A 405 2.56 -22.14 -5.31
CA ALA A 405 1.71 -22.99 -6.15
C ALA A 405 1.62 -24.42 -5.62
N GLU A 406 2.74 -25.00 -5.16
CA GLU A 406 2.77 -26.33 -4.55
C GLU A 406 1.94 -26.40 -3.26
N GLU A 407 2.04 -25.39 -2.40
CA GLU A 407 1.31 -25.33 -1.14
C GLU A 407 -0.21 -25.14 -1.34
N MET A 408 -0.62 -24.43 -2.39
CA MET A 408 -2.03 -24.19 -2.72
C MET A 408 -2.68 -25.35 -3.51
N TYR A 409 -1.89 -26.17 -4.19
CA TYR A 409 -2.37 -27.28 -5.00
C TYR A 409 -3.23 -28.27 -4.22
N LYS A 410 -2.73 -28.80 -3.09
CA LYS A 410 -3.46 -29.80 -2.29
C LYS A 410 -4.79 -29.29 -1.71
N PRO A 411 -4.87 -28.09 -1.11
CA PRO A 411 -6.13 -27.50 -0.68
C PRO A 411 -7.15 -27.35 -1.82
N MET A 412 -6.73 -26.82 -2.97
CA MET A 412 -7.63 -26.63 -4.12
C MET A 412 -8.10 -27.97 -4.69
N LEU A 413 -7.20 -28.97 -4.75
CA LEU A 413 -7.51 -30.33 -5.17
C LEU A 413 -8.61 -30.95 -4.30
N ASN A 414 -8.51 -30.80 -2.98
CA ASN A 414 -9.50 -31.29 -2.02
C ASN A 414 -10.84 -30.52 -2.16
N ALA A 415 -10.79 -29.20 -2.27
CA ALA A 415 -11.98 -28.35 -2.36
C ALA A 415 -12.79 -28.62 -3.63
N LEU A 416 -12.10 -28.81 -4.76
CA LEU A 416 -12.71 -29.10 -6.06
C LEU A 416 -13.00 -30.60 -6.26
N LYS A 417 -12.75 -31.41 -5.22
CA LYS A 417 -13.07 -32.85 -5.19
C LYS A 417 -12.43 -33.62 -6.34
N GLY A 418 -11.17 -33.33 -6.64
CA GLY A 418 -10.37 -34.09 -7.60
C GLY A 418 -9.71 -33.25 -8.69
N GLU A 419 -8.72 -33.87 -9.32
CA GLU A 419 -7.79 -33.23 -10.26
C GLU A 419 -8.47 -32.72 -11.53
N GLY A 420 -9.46 -33.46 -12.05
CA GLY A 420 -10.23 -33.03 -13.23
C GLY A 420 -10.96 -31.71 -13.04
N ASN A 421 -11.59 -31.53 -11.88
CA ASN A 421 -12.30 -30.30 -11.57
C ASN A 421 -11.34 -29.15 -11.30
N LEU A 422 -10.19 -29.43 -10.65
CA LEU A 422 -9.13 -28.46 -10.45
C LEU A 422 -8.58 -27.95 -11.78
N ALA A 423 -8.20 -28.85 -12.69
CA ALA A 423 -7.64 -28.50 -13.98
C ALA A 423 -8.59 -27.63 -14.83
N LYS A 424 -9.88 -28.01 -14.91
CA LYS A 424 -10.90 -27.21 -15.61
C LYS A 424 -11.07 -25.82 -15.00
N PHE A 425 -11.13 -25.74 -13.67
CA PHE A 425 -11.20 -24.47 -12.97
C PHE A 425 -9.99 -23.58 -13.29
N LEU A 426 -8.77 -24.12 -13.22
CA LEU A 426 -7.54 -23.37 -13.51
C LEU A 426 -7.52 -22.87 -14.95
N ALA A 427 -7.90 -23.72 -15.91
CA ALA A 427 -7.98 -23.37 -17.33
C ALA A 427 -8.94 -22.19 -17.57
N GLN A 428 -10.16 -22.26 -17.02
CA GLN A 428 -11.18 -21.22 -17.17
C GLN A 428 -10.82 -19.93 -16.41
N ALA A 429 -10.23 -20.05 -15.23
CA ALA A 429 -9.94 -18.91 -14.36
C ALA A 429 -8.67 -18.14 -14.78
N LYS A 430 -7.77 -18.73 -15.57
CA LYS A 430 -6.52 -18.09 -16.02
C LYS A 430 -6.74 -16.76 -16.74
N SER A 431 -7.83 -16.64 -17.51
CA SER A 431 -8.18 -15.41 -18.24
C SER A 431 -8.87 -14.35 -17.36
N SER A 432 -9.13 -14.63 -16.08
CA SER A 432 -9.78 -13.69 -15.17
C SER A 432 -8.77 -12.71 -14.55
N PRO A 433 -8.92 -11.39 -14.76
CA PRO A 433 -8.04 -10.39 -14.13
C PRO A 433 -8.16 -10.37 -12.60
N LYS A 434 -9.16 -11.05 -12.01
CA LYS A 434 -9.38 -11.15 -10.56
C LYS A 434 -8.58 -12.25 -9.87
N PHE A 435 -8.05 -13.22 -10.63
CA PHE A 435 -7.36 -14.39 -10.06
C PHE A 435 -5.93 -14.58 -10.59
N GLY A 436 -5.45 -13.62 -11.40
CA GLY A 436 -4.33 -13.79 -12.33
C GLY A 436 -3.10 -14.46 -11.74
N TYR A 437 -2.52 -13.92 -10.66
CA TYR A 437 -1.23 -14.41 -10.17
C TYR A 437 -1.29 -15.77 -9.46
N ILE A 438 -2.34 -16.02 -8.66
CA ILE A 438 -2.50 -17.28 -7.91
C ILE A 438 -2.85 -18.42 -8.86
N VAL A 439 -3.86 -18.20 -9.70
CA VAL A 439 -4.32 -19.21 -10.65
C VAL A 439 -3.22 -19.54 -11.64
N GLU A 440 -2.45 -18.55 -12.10
CA GLU A 440 -1.31 -18.80 -12.98
C GLU A 440 -0.23 -19.66 -12.33
N GLY A 441 0.10 -19.42 -11.05
CA GLY A 441 1.05 -20.26 -10.31
C GLY A 441 0.59 -21.72 -10.23
N VAL A 442 -0.63 -21.96 -9.74
CA VAL A 442 -1.18 -23.34 -9.61
C VAL A 442 -1.39 -24.00 -10.97
N TYR A 443 -1.77 -23.23 -11.99
CA TYR A 443 -1.87 -23.68 -13.38
C TYR A 443 -0.53 -24.20 -13.91
N ASN A 444 0.55 -23.45 -13.73
CA ASN A 444 1.88 -23.87 -14.19
C ASN A 444 2.38 -25.09 -13.41
N TYR A 445 2.20 -25.09 -12.08
CA TYR A 445 2.55 -26.22 -11.22
C TYR A 445 1.80 -27.52 -11.62
N GLN A 446 0.50 -27.43 -11.93
CA GLN A 446 -0.29 -28.57 -12.40
C GLN A 446 0.29 -29.15 -13.71
N ILE A 447 0.72 -28.29 -14.64
CA ILE A 447 1.34 -28.73 -15.90
C ILE A 447 2.68 -29.41 -15.63
N GLU A 448 3.54 -28.82 -14.81
CA GLU A 448 4.84 -29.40 -14.42
C GLU A 448 4.66 -30.78 -13.80
N LYS A 449 3.71 -30.92 -12.87
CA LYS A 449 3.29 -32.21 -12.30
C LYS A 449 2.95 -33.25 -13.36
N TRP A 450 2.11 -32.91 -14.35
CA TRP A 450 1.78 -33.84 -15.44
C TRP A 450 3.00 -34.19 -16.30
N VAL A 451 3.90 -33.24 -16.52
CA VAL A 451 5.14 -33.47 -17.27
C VAL A 451 6.03 -34.46 -16.52
N GLU A 452 6.31 -34.19 -15.25
CA GLU A 452 7.16 -34.99 -14.35
C GLU A 452 6.62 -36.39 -14.11
N LEU A 453 5.31 -36.52 -13.85
CA LEU A 453 4.66 -37.81 -13.63
C LEU A 453 4.54 -38.66 -14.89
N GLY A 454 4.94 -38.13 -16.06
CA GLY A 454 4.91 -38.91 -17.29
C GLY A 454 3.51 -39.04 -17.90
N ASP A 455 2.55 -38.20 -17.50
CA ASP A 455 1.16 -38.27 -17.97
C ASP A 455 1.06 -38.19 -19.50
N THR A 456 0.12 -38.92 -20.08
CA THR A 456 -0.06 -38.98 -21.53
C THR A 456 -0.98 -37.88 -22.03
N PRO A 457 -0.83 -37.44 -23.30
CA PRO A 457 -1.77 -36.49 -23.91
C PRO A 457 -3.22 -36.95 -23.81
N GLU A 458 -3.50 -38.23 -23.98
CA GLU A 458 -4.85 -38.80 -23.86
C GLU A 458 -5.40 -38.69 -22.43
N LYS A 459 -4.59 -39.02 -21.41
CA LYS A 459 -5.01 -38.91 -20.00
C LYS A 459 -5.41 -37.48 -19.67
N VAL A 460 -4.54 -36.50 -20.00
CA VAL A 460 -4.80 -35.08 -19.71
C VAL A 460 -5.97 -34.55 -20.53
N PHE A 461 -6.13 -35.00 -21.78
CA PHE A 461 -7.26 -34.64 -22.64
C PHE A 461 -8.60 -35.05 -22.01
N ARG A 462 -8.70 -36.28 -21.50
CA ARG A 462 -9.90 -36.79 -20.81
C ARG A 462 -10.12 -36.10 -19.46
N LEU A 463 -9.04 -35.85 -18.70
CA LEU A 463 -9.10 -35.18 -17.40
C LEU A 463 -9.71 -33.77 -17.53
N LEU A 464 -9.33 -33.05 -18.59
CA LEU A 464 -9.87 -31.75 -18.94
C LEU A 464 -11.27 -31.81 -19.58
N GLY A 465 -11.85 -33.01 -19.76
CA GLY A 465 -13.16 -33.18 -20.38
C GLY A 465 -13.20 -32.84 -21.87
N LEU A 466 -12.03 -32.72 -22.52
CA LEU A 466 -11.93 -32.44 -23.95
C LEU A 466 -12.39 -33.62 -24.80
N ASN A 467 -12.83 -34.73 -24.23
CA ASN A 467 -13.47 -35.83 -24.99
C ASN A 467 -15.01 -35.66 -25.10
N THR A 468 -15.56 -34.53 -24.62
CA THR A 468 -17.01 -34.26 -24.58
C THR A 468 -17.45 -33.09 -25.47
N PHE A 469 -16.57 -32.57 -26.34
CA PHE A 469 -16.94 -31.50 -27.28
C PHE A 469 -17.95 -31.97 -28.32
N GLU A 470 -18.80 -31.06 -28.78
CA GLU A 470 -19.76 -31.33 -29.85
C GLU A 470 -19.17 -31.03 -31.24
N LYS A 471 -18.34 -29.98 -31.34
CA LYS A 471 -17.72 -29.55 -32.61
C LYS A 471 -16.22 -29.33 -32.43
N LEU A 472 -15.44 -29.92 -33.34
CA LEU A 472 -13.98 -29.85 -33.29
C LEU A 472 -13.42 -28.48 -33.67
N GLU A 473 -14.14 -27.72 -34.49
CA GLU A 473 -13.74 -26.36 -34.88
C GLU A 473 -13.71 -25.39 -33.70
N GLU A 474 -14.51 -25.65 -32.66
CA GLU A 474 -14.58 -24.83 -31.44
C GLU A 474 -13.49 -25.24 -30.42
N LEU A 475 -12.87 -26.41 -30.60
CA LEU A 475 -11.91 -26.99 -29.67
C LEU A 475 -10.73 -26.04 -29.37
N PRO A 476 -10.10 -25.37 -30.36
CA PRO A 476 -8.97 -24.49 -30.07
C PRO A 476 -9.32 -23.22 -29.27
N SER A 477 -10.61 -22.87 -29.19
CA SER A 477 -11.09 -21.73 -28.41
C SER A 477 -11.40 -22.07 -26.95
N LEU A 478 -11.42 -23.35 -26.58
CA LEU A 478 -11.70 -23.77 -25.21
C LEU A 478 -10.50 -23.45 -24.29
N PRO A 479 -10.72 -22.83 -23.11
CA PRO A 479 -9.65 -22.62 -22.12
C PRO A 479 -8.93 -23.91 -21.73
N GLU A 480 -9.67 -25.01 -21.65
CA GLU A 480 -9.15 -26.34 -21.37
C GLU A 480 -8.21 -26.84 -22.48
N PHE A 481 -8.51 -26.55 -23.75
CA PHE A 481 -7.63 -26.89 -24.85
C PHE A 481 -6.31 -26.13 -24.76
N SER A 482 -6.35 -24.85 -24.37
CA SER A 482 -5.14 -24.06 -24.16
C SER A 482 -4.24 -24.66 -23.07
N MET A 483 -4.84 -25.17 -21.99
CA MET A 483 -4.10 -25.90 -20.95
C MET A 483 -3.48 -27.20 -21.47
N TRP A 484 -4.25 -27.96 -22.25
CA TRP A 484 -3.75 -29.18 -22.87
C TRP A 484 -2.64 -28.91 -23.89
N ALA A 485 -2.76 -27.85 -24.69
CA ALA A 485 -1.77 -27.40 -25.67
C ALA A 485 -0.45 -26.98 -24.98
N ALA A 486 -0.55 -26.19 -23.91
CA ALA A 486 0.60 -25.79 -23.09
C ALA A 486 1.33 -27.00 -22.51
N PHE A 487 0.59 -27.95 -21.92
CA PHE A 487 1.14 -29.20 -21.41
C PHE A 487 1.91 -30.00 -22.48
N ASN A 488 1.30 -30.21 -23.65
CA ASN A 488 1.94 -30.98 -24.72
C ASN A 488 3.18 -30.28 -25.30
N THR A 489 3.14 -28.95 -25.34
CA THR A 489 4.28 -28.15 -25.78
C THR A 489 5.44 -28.29 -24.80
N GLN A 490 5.19 -28.12 -23.50
CA GLN A 490 6.20 -28.25 -22.45
C GLN A 490 6.76 -29.69 -22.36
N LYS A 491 5.89 -30.70 -22.48
CA LYS A 491 6.29 -32.12 -22.50
C LYS A 491 7.00 -32.52 -23.80
N LYS A 492 6.97 -31.69 -24.85
CA LYS A 492 7.43 -32.02 -26.22
C LYS A 492 6.73 -33.26 -26.79
N SER A 493 5.43 -33.40 -26.54
CA SER A 493 4.61 -34.55 -26.92
C SER A 493 3.59 -34.27 -28.03
N THR A 494 3.78 -33.20 -28.82
CA THR A 494 2.86 -32.82 -29.90
C THR A 494 2.60 -33.95 -30.90
N ASN A 495 3.58 -34.79 -31.23
CA ASN A 495 3.35 -35.97 -32.08
C ASN A 495 2.36 -36.97 -31.46
N LYS A 496 2.41 -37.18 -30.14
CA LYS A 496 1.45 -38.07 -29.46
C LYS A 496 0.06 -37.44 -29.39
N ALA A 497 -0.04 -36.12 -29.23
CA ALA A 497 -1.28 -35.37 -29.33
C ALA A 497 -1.88 -35.45 -30.75
N PHE A 498 -1.03 -35.38 -31.79
CA PHE A 498 -1.41 -35.60 -33.18
C PHE A 498 -2.01 -37.00 -33.40
N GLU A 499 -1.34 -38.06 -32.95
CA GLU A 499 -1.85 -39.44 -33.11
C GLU A 499 -3.21 -39.62 -32.43
N LEU A 500 -3.40 -39.02 -31.24
CA LEU A 500 -4.69 -39.01 -30.55
C LEU A 500 -5.79 -38.36 -31.41
N LEU A 501 -5.59 -37.12 -31.86
CA LEU A 501 -6.59 -36.38 -32.62
C LEU A 501 -6.89 -37.01 -33.98
N LYS A 502 -5.89 -37.60 -34.64
CA LYS A 502 -6.04 -38.37 -35.87
C LYS A 502 -6.90 -39.62 -35.66
N GLY A 503 -6.68 -40.33 -34.56
CA GLY A 503 -7.42 -41.53 -34.19
C GLY A 503 -8.91 -41.28 -33.94
N LEU A 504 -9.29 -40.06 -33.52
CA LEU A 504 -10.70 -39.70 -33.31
C LEU A 504 -11.53 -39.66 -34.61
N HIS A 505 -10.90 -39.47 -35.77
CA HIS A 505 -11.60 -39.19 -37.06
C HIS A 505 -11.15 -40.07 -38.23
N GLY A 506 -10.88 -41.35 -37.96
CA GLY A 506 -10.71 -42.37 -39.01
C GLY A 506 -9.28 -42.46 -39.57
N ASP A 507 -8.29 -42.15 -38.72
CA ASP A 507 -6.87 -42.51 -38.82
C ASP A 507 -6.05 -41.99 -40.02
N ARG A 508 -6.69 -41.31 -40.97
CA ARG A 508 -6.06 -40.81 -42.20
C ARG A 508 -5.44 -39.42 -42.03
N ILE A 509 -6.18 -38.49 -41.44
CA ILE A 509 -5.78 -37.11 -41.14
C ILE A 509 -6.54 -36.66 -39.89
N ILE A 510 -6.10 -35.58 -39.27
CA ILE A 510 -6.92 -34.84 -38.30
C ILE A 510 -8.16 -34.27 -39.03
N ASP A 511 -9.24 -34.06 -38.29
CA ASP A 511 -10.44 -33.41 -38.81
C ASP A 511 -10.13 -32.08 -39.55
N LEU A 512 -10.82 -31.86 -40.68
CA LEU A 512 -10.53 -30.73 -41.57
C LEU A 512 -10.94 -29.38 -40.97
N ASP A 513 -12.01 -29.36 -40.18
CA ASP A 513 -12.48 -28.12 -39.57
C ASP A 513 -11.59 -27.75 -38.38
N LEU A 514 -11.08 -28.75 -37.65
CA LEU A 514 -10.01 -28.55 -36.67
C LEU A 514 -8.72 -28.02 -37.31
N MET A 515 -8.28 -28.61 -38.43
CA MET A 515 -7.09 -28.12 -39.14
C MET A 515 -7.24 -26.67 -39.59
N ARG A 516 -8.44 -26.27 -40.05
CA ARG A 516 -8.73 -24.89 -40.42
C ARG A 516 -8.65 -23.96 -39.22
N ALA A 517 -9.31 -24.32 -38.11
CA ALA A 517 -9.28 -23.55 -36.88
C ALA A 517 -7.84 -23.38 -36.34
N LEU A 518 -7.02 -24.43 -36.37
CA LEU A 518 -5.61 -24.37 -35.97
C LEU A 518 -4.77 -23.47 -36.88
N ALA A 519 -5.02 -23.50 -38.19
CA ALA A 519 -4.31 -22.68 -39.17
C ALA A 519 -4.64 -21.19 -39.07
N GLU A 520 -5.78 -20.83 -38.47
CA GLU A 520 -6.22 -19.46 -38.26
C GLU A 520 -5.66 -18.83 -36.96
N ILE A 521 -5.09 -19.65 -36.06
CA ILE A 521 -4.47 -19.15 -34.82
C ILE A 521 -3.32 -18.20 -35.17
N GLY A 522 -3.43 -16.95 -34.69
CA GLY A 522 -2.46 -15.90 -34.96
C GLY A 522 -1.21 -16.00 -34.08
N GLN A 523 -0.10 -15.39 -34.53
CA GLN A 523 1.20 -15.46 -33.84
C GLN A 523 1.19 -14.93 -32.39
N ALA A 524 0.27 -14.02 -32.06
CA ALA A 524 0.13 -13.46 -30.72
C ALA A 524 -0.63 -14.37 -29.73
N ASP A 525 -1.26 -15.44 -30.23
CA ASP A 525 -2.03 -16.38 -29.42
C ASP A 525 -1.09 -17.38 -28.71
N ALA A 526 -1.40 -17.71 -27.45
CA ALA A 526 -0.62 -18.65 -26.65
C ALA A 526 -0.56 -20.06 -27.26
N ASN A 527 -1.59 -20.45 -28.03
CA ASN A 527 -1.70 -21.76 -28.67
C ASN A 527 -0.94 -21.82 -30.01
N PHE A 528 -0.42 -20.70 -30.52
CA PHE A 528 0.20 -20.63 -31.85
C PHE A 528 1.30 -21.67 -32.05
N LYS A 529 2.23 -21.79 -31.10
CA LYS A 529 3.35 -22.72 -31.18
C LYS A 529 2.88 -24.17 -31.27
N PHE A 530 1.92 -24.55 -30.43
CA PHE A 530 1.33 -25.89 -30.43
C PHE A 530 0.61 -26.18 -31.73
N ALA A 531 -0.20 -25.25 -32.23
CA ALA A 531 -0.94 -25.39 -33.48
C ALA A 531 -0.01 -25.61 -34.68
N GLN A 532 1.05 -24.80 -34.78
CA GLN A 532 2.09 -24.93 -35.81
C GLN A 532 2.77 -26.31 -35.77
N ASP A 533 3.18 -26.75 -34.57
CA ASP A 533 3.84 -28.04 -34.40
C ASP A 533 2.88 -29.22 -34.72
N LEU A 534 1.60 -29.10 -34.38
CA LEU A 534 0.57 -30.12 -34.63
C LEU A 534 0.25 -30.25 -36.13
N LEU A 535 0.09 -29.12 -36.82
CA LEU A 535 -0.08 -29.10 -38.28
C LEU A 535 1.17 -29.60 -39.00
N LEU A 536 2.37 -29.30 -38.49
CA LEU A 536 3.61 -29.88 -39.02
C LEU A 536 3.63 -31.40 -38.86
N SER A 537 3.21 -31.95 -37.71
CA SER A 537 3.07 -33.41 -37.53
C SER A 537 2.14 -34.03 -38.56
N GLN A 538 1.01 -33.38 -38.87
CA GLN A 538 0.09 -33.80 -39.92
C GLN A 538 0.78 -33.85 -41.29
N LEU A 539 1.53 -32.82 -41.66
CA LEU A 539 2.23 -32.80 -42.94
C LEU A 539 3.34 -33.87 -42.99
N GLN A 540 4.08 -34.05 -41.89
CA GLN A 540 5.11 -35.07 -41.77
C GLN A 540 4.53 -36.49 -41.90
N TYR A 541 3.35 -36.72 -41.33
CA TYR A 541 2.62 -37.97 -41.50
C TYR A 541 2.28 -38.23 -42.98
N LEU A 542 1.74 -37.24 -43.69
CA LEU A 542 1.45 -37.37 -45.13
C LEU A 542 2.73 -37.60 -45.96
N LYS A 543 3.83 -36.92 -45.60
CA LYS A 543 5.12 -37.10 -46.27
C LYS A 543 5.68 -38.51 -46.08
N LYS A 544 5.49 -39.13 -44.91
CA LYS A 544 5.90 -40.50 -44.62
C LYS A 544 5.03 -41.56 -45.31
N ASN A 545 3.85 -41.18 -45.79
CA ASN A 545 2.86 -42.10 -46.37
C ASN A 545 2.55 -41.70 -47.84
N PRO A 546 3.36 -42.15 -48.82
CA PRO A 546 3.24 -41.76 -50.23
C PRO A 546 1.88 -42.00 -50.88
N ILE A 547 1.11 -42.95 -50.35
CA ILE A 547 -0.27 -43.24 -50.79
C ILE A 547 -1.18 -42.00 -50.79
N TYR A 548 -0.87 -40.99 -49.96
CA TYR A 548 -1.67 -39.77 -49.88
C TYR A 548 -1.20 -38.66 -50.82
N TRP A 549 -0.06 -38.77 -51.50
CA TRP A 549 0.52 -37.64 -52.24
C TRP A 549 -0.39 -37.17 -53.38
N GLU A 550 -0.76 -38.08 -54.27
CA GLU A 550 -1.62 -37.77 -55.43
C GLU A 550 -3.06 -37.45 -55.03
N SER A 551 -3.52 -37.97 -53.90
CA SER A 551 -4.87 -37.73 -53.38
C SER A 551 -4.95 -36.59 -52.36
N SER A 552 -3.82 -35.95 -52.02
CA SER A 552 -3.73 -34.97 -50.92
C SER A 552 -4.64 -33.76 -51.13
N PHE A 553 -4.75 -33.28 -52.37
CA PHE A 553 -5.63 -32.16 -52.72
C PHE A 553 -7.11 -32.50 -52.45
N LYS A 554 -7.52 -33.73 -52.82
CA LYS A 554 -8.86 -34.25 -52.55
C LYS A 554 -9.08 -34.57 -51.07
N LEU A 555 -8.04 -35.04 -50.39
CA LEU A 555 -8.04 -35.37 -48.96
C LEU A 555 -8.31 -34.12 -48.11
N PHE A 556 -7.79 -32.96 -48.53
CA PHE A 556 -8.05 -31.65 -47.93
C PHE A 556 -9.40 -31.05 -48.35
N LYS A 557 -10.18 -31.75 -49.20
CA LYS A 557 -11.45 -31.32 -49.80
C LYS A 557 -11.36 -29.97 -50.54
N LEU A 558 -10.22 -29.70 -51.18
CA LEU A 558 -10.02 -28.47 -51.98
C LEU A 558 -10.67 -28.62 -53.38
N GLN A 559 -11.27 -27.54 -53.89
CA GLN A 559 -11.89 -27.50 -55.22
C GLN A 559 -10.83 -27.21 -56.31
N GLY A 560 -10.78 -28.05 -57.35
CA GLY A 560 -9.85 -27.91 -58.47
C GLY A 560 -10.48 -27.36 -59.76
N LYS A 561 -9.72 -27.38 -60.86
CA LYS A 561 -10.16 -26.93 -62.21
C LYS A 561 -11.50 -27.49 -62.71
N LYS A 562 -11.93 -28.66 -62.23
CA LYS A 562 -13.17 -29.32 -62.66
C LYS A 562 -14.45 -28.68 -62.09
N THR A 563 -14.30 -27.67 -61.23
CA THR A 563 -15.40 -26.88 -60.66
C THR A 563 -15.50 -25.53 -61.37
N SER A 564 -16.69 -24.95 -61.49
CA SER A 564 -16.91 -23.66 -62.17
C SER A 564 -16.21 -22.46 -61.50
N LYS A 565 -15.60 -22.66 -60.31
CA LYS A 565 -14.80 -21.68 -59.56
C LYS A 565 -13.61 -22.38 -58.86
N PRO A 566 -12.35 -22.20 -59.29
CA PRO A 566 -11.19 -22.82 -58.62
C PRO A 566 -10.98 -22.27 -57.20
N THR A 567 -10.50 -23.10 -56.25
CA THR A 567 -10.18 -22.67 -54.87
C THR A 567 -9.12 -21.59 -54.87
N ASP A 568 -9.37 -20.49 -54.15
CA ASP A 568 -8.33 -19.50 -53.88
C ASP A 568 -7.45 -19.96 -52.70
N LEU A 569 -6.45 -20.79 -53.02
CA LEU A 569 -5.49 -21.32 -52.04
C LEU A 569 -4.71 -20.24 -51.28
N THR A 570 -4.77 -18.97 -51.72
CA THR A 570 -4.11 -17.86 -51.01
C THR A 570 -4.90 -17.35 -49.81
N MET A 571 -6.20 -17.63 -49.76
CA MET A 571 -7.12 -17.16 -48.72
C MET A 571 -7.66 -18.30 -47.85
N ASP A 572 -7.75 -19.52 -48.37
CA ASP A 572 -8.18 -20.70 -47.60
C ASP A 572 -7.04 -21.22 -46.72
N PRO A 573 -7.23 -21.33 -45.38
CA PRO A 573 -6.21 -21.87 -44.47
C PRO A 573 -5.78 -23.31 -44.84
N LEU A 574 -6.72 -24.17 -45.26
CA LEU A 574 -6.39 -25.53 -45.72
C LEU A 574 -5.67 -25.50 -47.06
N GLY A 575 -6.04 -24.56 -47.92
CA GLY A 575 -5.35 -24.33 -49.19
C GLY A 575 -3.89 -23.93 -48.96
N ARG A 576 -3.63 -23.01 -48.04
CA ARG A 576 -2.27 -22.60 -47.65
C ARG A 576 -1.49 -23.76 -47.01
N LEU A 577 -2.13 -24.54 -46.14
CA LEU A 577 -1.50 -25.71 -45.51
C LEU A 577 -1.16 -26.80 -46.53
N TRP A 578 -2.00 -27.03 -47.53
CA TRP A 578 -1.71 -27.97 -48.62
C TRP A 578 -0.54 -27.48 -49.48
N VAL A 579 -0.46 -26.18 -49.75
CA VAL A 579 0.67 -25.56 -50.44
C VAL A 579 1.97 -25.80 -49.68
N ASP A 580 1.98 -25.59 -48.36
CA ASP A 580 3.11 -25.93 -47.49
C ASP A 580 3.52 -27.41 -47.59
N PHE A 581 2.55 -28.32 -47.66
CA PHE A 581 2.81 -29.76 -47.86
C PHE A 581 3.52 -30.05 -49.19
N VAL A 582 3.02 -29.48 -50.29
CA VAL A 582 3.64 -29.61 -51.62
C VAL A 582 5.09 -29.16 -51.54
N TYR A 583 5.34 -27.94 -51.04
CA TYR A 583 6.70 -27.40 -50.88
C TYR A 583 7.62 -28.23 -49.98
N MET A 584 7.09 -28.76 -48.88
CA MET A 584 7.85 -29.57 -47.94
C MET A 584 8.31 -30.90 -48.58
N ARG A 585 7.54 -31.47 -49.51
CA ARG A 585 7.82 -32.78 -50.12
C ARG A 585 8.65 -32.70 -51.41
N THR A 586 8.50 -31.64 -52.20
CA THR A 586 9.16 -31.50 -53.51
C THR A 586 10.63 -31.12 -53.39
N LYS A 587 11.40 -31.27 -54.48
CA LYS A 587 12.84 -30.98 -54.48
C LYS A 587 13.16 -29.56 -54.94
N ASP A 588 12.43 -29.07 -55.93
CA ASP A 588 12.65 -27.75 -56.54
C ASP A 588 11.33 -26.99 -56.80
N PHE A 589 11.46 -25.78 -57.35
CA PHE A 589 10.32 -24.90 -57.61
C PHE A 589 9.48 -25.34 -58.82
N ASP A 590 10.08 -26.10 -59.74
CA ASP A 590 9.41 -26.64 -60.91
C ASP A 590 8.40 -27.71 -60.52
N ASP A 591 8.81 -28.64 -59.65
CA ASP A 591 7.94 -29.67 -59.08
C ASP A 591 6.70 -29.05 -58.42
N VAL A 592 6.91 -27.99 -57.64
CA VAL A 592 5.81 -27.30 -56.94
C VAL A 592 4.89 -26.62 -57.94
N TYR A 593 5.45 -25.87 -58.89
CA TYR A 593 4.65 -25.18 -59.89
C TYR A 593 3.81 -26.16 -60.71
N ASN A 594 4.39 -27.29 -61.12
CA ASN A 594 3.71 -28.32 -61.91
C ASN A 594 2.56 -28.96 -61.15
N GLU A 595 2.73 -29.20 -59.85
CA GLU A 595 1.69 -29.76 -59.00
C GLU A 595 0.54 -28.78 -58.72
N LEU A 596 0.86 -27.52 -58.39
CA LEU A 596 -0.14 -26.46 -58.28
C LEU A 596 -0.87 -26.26 -59.63
N PHE A 597 -0.12 -26.27 -60.74
CA PHE A 597 -0.66 -26.13 -62.08
C PHE A 597 -1.63 -27.26 -62.42
N ALA A 598 -1.33 -28.51 -62.03
CA ALA A 598 -2.19 -29.64 -62.28
C ALA A 598 -3.59 -29.45 -61.65
N GLU A 599 -3.64 -29.03 -60.39
CA GLU A 599 -4.87 -28.93 -59.60
C GLU A 599 -5.68 -27.65 -59.84
N VAL A 600 -5.03 -26.48 -59.81
CA VAL A 600 -5.70 -25.16 -59.83
C VAL A 600 -5.44 -24.34 -61.09
N GLY A 601 -4.46 -24.74 -61.90
CA GLY A 601 -4.17 -24.11 -63.18
C GLY A 601 -3.22 -22.94 -63.10
N ARG A 602 -2.76 -22.54 -64.29
CA ARG A 602 -1.65 -21.61 -64.46
C ARG A 602 -1.80 -20.32 -63.65
N VAL A 603 -2.92 -19.63 -63.80
CA VAL A 603 -3.14 -18.32 -63.19
C VAL A 603 -3.15 -18.42 -61.66
N ALA A 604 -3.88 -19.38 -61.11
CA ALA A 604 -3.96 -19.61 -59.68
C ALA A 604 -2.62 -20.10 -59.08
N ALA A 605 -1.93 -21.03 -59.75
CA ALA A 605 -0.62 -21.51 -59.33
C ALA A 605 0.39 -20.37 -59.22
N LEU A 606 0.49 -19.50 -60.23
CA LEU A 606 1.38 -18.34 -60.19
C LEU A 606 1.00 -17.33 -59.10
N LYS A 607 -0.30 -17.13 -58.86
CA LYS A 607 -0.79 -16.28 -57.77
C LYS A 607 -0.32 -16.82 -56.41
N VAL A 608 -0.46 -18.12 -56.19
CA VAL A 608 -0.04 -18.80 -54.96
C VAL A 608 1.47 -18.69 -54.75
N MET A 609 2.27 -19.03 -55.75
CA MET A 609 3.74 -18.96 -55.63
C MET A 609 4.23 -17.54 -55.34
N LYS A 610 3.63 -16.52 -55.97
CA LYS A 610 3.91 -15.10 -55.68
C LYS A 610 3.55 -14.73 -54.25
N LYS A 611 2.42 -15.21 -53.75
CA LYS A 611 1.96 -14.97 -52.37
C LYS A 611 2.94 -15.59 -51.37
N VAL A 612 3.32 -16.86 -51.55
CA VAL A 612 4.28 -17.56 -50.67
C VAL A 612 5.67 -16.90 -50.72
N HIS A 613 6.15 -16.46 -51.89
CA HIS A 613 7.40 -15.69 -51.99
C HIS A 613 7.37 -14.38 -51.17
N LYS A 614 6.21 -13.72 -51.13
CA LYS A 614 6.04 -12.44 -50.44
C LYS A 614 5.86 -12.64 -48.93
N ASP A 615 4.99 -13.55 -48.56
CA ASP A 615 4.47 -13.64 -47.20
C ASP A 615 5.19 -14.69 -46.36
N GLY A 616 5.76 -15.73 -47.00
CA GLY A 616 6.29 -16.93 -46.34
C GLY A 616 5.28 -18.08 -46.35
N TYR A 617 5.64 -19.19 -45.70
CA TYR A 617 4.74 -20.33 -45.50
C TYR A 617 3.64 -20.02 -44.48
N LEU A 618 2.64 -20.89 -44.38
CA LEU A 618 1.72 -20.88 -43.25
C LEU A 618 2.41 -21.44 -42.00
N LEU A 619 3.23 -22.47 -42.16
CA LEU A 619 4.04 -23.09 -41.12
C LEU A 619 5.42 -22.44 -41.05
N ASN A 620 5.66 -21.63 -40.02
CA ASN A 620 6.88 -20.84 -39.87
C ASN A 620 8.16 -21.71 -39.85
N SER A 621 8.08 -22.92 -39.31
CA SER A 621 9.20 -23.87 -39.27
C SER A 621 9.68 -24.31 -40.67
N LEU A 622 8.85 -24.18 -41.71
CA LEU A 622 9.26 -24.46 -43.08
C LEU A 622 10.14 -23.35 -43.66
N ASP A 623 9.97 -22.09 -43.21
CA ASP A 623 10.84 -21.00 -43.66
C ASP A 623 12.26 -21.14 -43.10
N GLU A 624 12.42 -21.76 -41.93
CA GLU A 624 13.74 -22.07 -41.35
C GLU A 624 14.49 -23.16 -42.13
N THR A 625 13.75 -24.14 -42.68
CA THR A 625 14.34 -25.34 -43.31
C THR A 625 14.40 -25.27 -44.83
N LYS A 626 13.48 -24.54 -45.48
CA LYS A 626 13.37 -24.32 -46.93
C LYS A 626 12.86 -22.90 -47.23
N PRO A 627 13.62 -21.84 -46.94
CA PRO A 627 13.13 -20.46 -47.04
C PRO A 627 12.65 -20.11 -48.46
N MET A 628 11.40 -19.64 -48.56
CA MET A 628 10.84 -19.09 -49.80
C MET A 628 10.75 -17.59 -49.80
N LYS A 629 10.48 -17.02 -48.62
CA LYS A 629 10.39 -15.58 -48.47
C LYS A 629 11.72 -14.92 -48.82
N GLY A 630 11.70 -14.06 -49.84
CA GLY A 630 12.90 -13.35 -50.29
C GLY A 630 14.00 -14.23 -50.91
N ASN A 631 13.71 -15.49 -51.25
CA ASN A 631 14.69 -16.37 -51.89
C ASN A 631 15.00 -15.90 -53.31
N LYS A 632 16.25 -15.48 -53.57
CA LYS A 632 16.68 -14.91 -54.86
C LYS A 632 16.44 -15.85 -56.04
N LYS A 633 16.66 -17.17 -55.87
CA LYS A 633 16.42 -18.16 -56.93
C LYS A 633 14.93 -18.27 -57.25
N PHE A 634 14.08 -18.21 -56.23
CA PHE A 634 12.64 -18.22 -56.40
C PHE A 634 12.11 -16.94 -57.06
N GLY A 635 12.67 -15.79 -56.70
CA GLY A 635 12.36 -14.51 -57.35
C GLY A 635 12.73 -14.49 -58.84
N MET A 636 13.78 -15.21 -59.25
CA MET A 636 14.11 -15.41 -60.67
C MET A 636 13.11 -16.35 -61.36
N PHE A 637 12.74 -17.45 -60.70
CA PHE A 637 11.74 -18.40 -61.20
C PHE A 637 10.39 -17.73 -61.51
N ILE A 638 9.84 -16.97 -60.57
CA ILE A 638 8.51 -16.33 -60.70
C ILE A 638 8.49 -15.26 -61.80
N LYS A 639 9.63 -14.65 -62.14
CA LYS A 639 9.73 -13.67 -63.25
C LYS A 639 9.57 -14.33 -64.63
N ASN A 640 9.93 -15.61 -64.76
CA ASN A 640 9.77 -16.33 -66.02
C ASN A 640 9.56 -17.84 -65.80
N PRO A 641 8.41 -18.25 -65.26
CA PRO A 641 8.14 -19.64 -64.89
C PRO A 641 8.15 -20.56 -66.12
N GLU A 642 7.80 -20.05 -67.31
CA GLU A 642 7.77 -20.82 -68.56
C GLU A 642 9.16 -21.29 -69.02
N LYS A 643 10.24 -20.58 -68.64
CA LYS A 643 11.61 -21.01 -68.95
C LYS A 643 12.05 -22.27 -68.21
N TYR A 644 11.37 -22.61 -67.13
CA TYR A 644 11.74 -23.73 -66.25
C TYR A 644 10.85 -24.98 -66.46
N VAL A 645 9.70 -24.83 -67.13
CA VAL A 645 8.70 -25.89 -67.39
C VAL A 645 9.17 -26.97 -68.40
N ALA A 646 10.40 -26.94 -68.88
CA ALA A 646 10.92 -27.91 -69.84
C ALA A 646 11.46 -29.19 -69.17
N LYS A 647 10.56 -30.06 -68.68
CA LYS A 647 10.74 -31.54 -68.60
C LYS A 647 9.51 -32.24 -68.01
N ARG A 648 8.49 -32.49 -68.84
CA ARG A 648 7.76 -33.77 -68.77
C ARG A 648 8.08 -34.54 -70.04
N SER A 649 9.13 -35.35 -70.01
CA SER A 649 9.27 -36.48 -70.92
C SER A 649 9.50 -37.74 -70.11
N LYS A 650 8.60 -38.71 -70.30
CA LYS A 650 8.64 -40.12 -69.88
C LYS A 650 8.45 -40.38 -68.38
N TYR A 651 7.20 -40.55 -67.95
CA TYR A 651 6.73 -41.70 -67.16
C TYR A 651 5.18 -41.71 -67.19
N THR A 652 4.64 -41.95 -68.38
CA THR A 652 3.27 -42.44 -68.60
C THR A 652 3.28 -43.26 -69.90
N SER A 653 3.71 -44.52 -69.78
CA SER A 653 3.37 -45.68 -70.63
C SER A 653 4.33 -46.81 -70.23
N GLY A 654 3.75 -47.88 -69.68
CA GLY A 654 4.42 -49.03 -69.08
C GLY A 654 3.50 -49.61 -68.02
#